data_AF-A0A7J4FI24-F1
#
_entry.id   AF-A0A7J4FI24-F1
#
_cell.length_a   1.000
_cell.length_b   1.000
_cell.length_c   1.000
_cell.angle_alpha   90.00
_cell.angle_beta   90.00
_cell.angle_gamma   90.00
#
_symmetry.space_group_name_H-M   'P 1'
#
loop_
_entity.id
_entity.type
_entity.pdbx_description
1 polymer ?
#
loop_
_entity_poly.entity_id
_entity_poly.type
_entity_poly.pdbx_seq_one_letter_code
_entity_poly.pdbx_strand_id
1 'polypeptide(L)'
;MWGIDEKDRRVLIVDSSFQPYFYAVLEENEDPKQVYERIMNEKPRLPLIVNVELDRRKFFGEPVNVARIYCQDPDAIQKYAKVIRSVRGVKECLETDIRYSMRYLIDNDVTPCAWHEVDVKEEESIRGVQVDKVYSACSAPERIQKDDIPQLRVLSFFPICYASKGSPKPERDPVVIIAAVTNTDEKKVFTAKEYDDRDLMHSFIQYVKNFDPDIIVGYQTNQQYWQYLIERAVTLETSLLIDRAGTWPHRSVYGHISITGRASIDMFDFADELPELKVKSLENMTAILGVKNLKEQRIIHELEYSDFWDDEEKRKELLEFALEKAECILGIFEKMFIYASELSKLVGLPLDHIGKAAVGFRTEWYLIREAHKIGELTPERMEQPYIPYAGGMVLKPKPGIHENVCVLDFKSMYPNIMIEKNISPDTYVPPSKPEPDSRVNVAPEVGYRFRREPPGFYKIVLTKLISARDEIRQIMRKVDPSSLDYQLLDARQKAVKVITNAAYGYTGWIGARWFRKPVAEATAAWGRSMIMKSVEIAKELGLDIVYGDTDSLFIKYDPQKIETMIRRIREQLGLEIRPEKTYRRILFTEAKKRYCGLLPDGSLDNVGLEVVRGDWANVAKATQEHVLELILKENSVEKAVEFVKSLIRDLREHKVPYRDLIIWKTLTRPVEKYKVNAPHVETARILKRLGWDLTVGDQVGYVITQGSGRLYERVKPYALASYKEV
;
A
#
# COMPACT_ATOMS: atom_id res chain seq x y z
N MET A 1 -20.50 7.83 -13.40
CA MET A 1 -20.35 6.87 -12.29
C MET A 1 -20.75 5.50 -12.81
N TRP A 2 -19.88 4.50 -12.64
CA TRP A 2 -20.17 3.11 -13.00
C TRP A 2 -20.57 2.37 -11.72
N GLY A 3 -21.63 1.57 -11.77
CA GLY A 3 -22.14 0.89 -10.59
C GLY A 3 -23.02 -0.31 -10.90
N ILE A 4 -23.55 -0.91 -9.83
CA ILE A 4 -24.50 -2.01 -9.88
C ILE A 4 -25.71 -1.57 -9.05
N ASP A 5 -26.91 -1.71 -9.60
CA ASP A 5 -28.14 -1.37 -8.89
C ASP A 5 -28.67 -2.53 -8.02
N GLU A 6 -29.75 -2.29 -7.29
CA GLU A 6 -30.35 -3.30 -6.40
C GLU A 6 -30.90 -4.55 -7.11
N LYS A 7 -31.01 -4.51 -8.45
CA LYS A 7 -31.46 -5.63 -9.31
C LYS A 7 -30.28 -6.31 -10.01
N ASP A 8 -29.07 -6.07 -9.52
CA ASP A 8 -27.80 -6.56 -10.07
C ASP A 8 -27.52 -6.14 -11.53
N ARG A 9 -28.18 -5.07 -11.99
CA ARG A 9 -27.92 -4.48 -13.32
C ARG A 9 -26.69 -3.58 -13.24
N ARG A 10 -25.80 -3.68 -14.22
CA ARG A 10 -24.63 -2.81 -14.39
C ARG A 10 -25.10 -1.51 -15.04
N VAL A 11 -24.87 -0.40 -14.38
CA VAL A 11 -25.42 0.90 -14.78
C VAL A 11 -24.33 1.95 -14.95
N LEU A 12 -24.55 2.88 -15.88
CA LEU A 12 -23.79 4.11 -16.00
C LEU A 12 -24.69 5.29 -15.66
N ILE A 13 -24.35 6.01 -14.58
CA ILE A 13 -25.01 7.26 -14.20
C ILE A 13 -24.11 8.43 -14.62
N VAL A 14 -24.61 9.32 -15.47
CA VAL A 14 -23.92 10.51 -15.96
C VAL A 14 -24.44 11.73 -15.19
N ASP A 15 -23.53 12.47 -14.57
CA ASP A 15 -23.85 13.77 -13.98
C ASP A 15 -23.13 14.86 -14.79
N SER A 16 -23.91 15.72 -15.45
CA SER A 16 -23.44 16.85 -16.24
C SER A 16 -23.54 18.19 -15.50
N SER A 17 -24.03 18.20 -14.26
CA SER A 17 -24.24 19.41 -13.46
C SER A 17 -22.99 19.83 -12.69
N PHE A 18 -22.07 18.91 -12.44
CA PHE A 18 -20.89 19.16 -11.63
C PHE A 18 -19.87 20.07 -12.33
N GLN A 19 -19.39 21.10 -11.63
CA GLN A 19 -18.43 22.07 -12.14
C GLN A 19 -17.10 21.98 -11.38
N PRO A 20 -15.97 21.79 -12.08
CA PRO A 20 -14.66 21.83 -11.42
C PRO A 20 -14.37 23.23 -10.88
N TYR A 21 -13.70 23.31 -9.74
CA TYR A 21 -13.27 24.59 -9.15
C TYR A 21 -11.94 24.47 -8.41
N PHE A 22 -11.39 25.63 -8.06
CA PHE A 22 -10.31 25.78 -7.09
C PHE A 22 -10.54 27.02 -6.24
N TYR A 23 -9.77 27.20 -5.16
CA TYR A 23 -9.89 28.36 -4.28
C TYR A 23 -8.74 29.34 -4.49
N ALA A 24 -9.04 30.63 -4.50
CA ALA A 24 -8.09 31.71 -4.27
C ALA A 24 -8.29 32.25 -2.85
N VAL A 25 -7.29 32.08 -1.98
CA VAL A 25 -7.27 32.66 -0.63
C VAL A 25 -6.92 34.13 -0.75
N LEU A 26 -7.70 34.99 -0.11
CA LEU A 26 -7.53 36.44 -0.20
C LEU A 26 -6.67 36.95 0.97
N GLU A 27 -5.94 38.04 0.74
CA GLU A 27 -5.19 38.72 1.78
C GLU A 27 -6.13 39.31 2.85
N GLU A 28 -5.76 39.18 4.13
CA GLU A 28 -6.63 39.55 5.26
C GLU A 28 -7.00 41.05 5.29
N ASN A 29 -6.15 41.90 4.73
CA ASN A 29 -6.29 43.36 4.72
C ASN A 29 -6.96 43.92 3.45
N GLU A 30 -7.31 43.07 2.48
CA GLU A 30 -7.99 43.50 1.25
C GLU A 30 -9.51 43.27 1.36
N ASP A 31 -10.30 44.14 0.75
CA ASP A 31 -11.75 43.97 0.65
C ASP A 31 -12.07 42.84 -0.35
N PRO A 32 -12.71 41.73 0.07
CA PRO A 32 -13.02 40.59 -0.79
C PRO A 32 -13.75 40.98 -2.08
N LYS A 33 -14.63 42.00 -2.03
CA LYS A 33 -15.36 42.48 -3.20
C LYS A 33 -14.43 43.12 -4.23
N GLN A 34 -13.44 43.88 -3.78
CA GLN A 34 -12.47 44.49 -4.69
C GLN A 34 -11.56 43.45 -5.35
N VAL A 35 -11.15 42.42 -4.60
CA VAL A 35 -10.35 41.33 -5.17
C VAL A 35 -11.17 40.52 -6.17
N TYR A 36 -12.45 40.28 -5.88
CA TYR A 36 -13.39 39.67 -6.84
C TYR A 36 -13.46 40.43 -8.16
N GLU A 37 -13.63 41.76 -8.13
CA GLU A 37 -13.66 42.58 -9.36
C GLU A 37 -12.35 42.46 -10.16
N ARG A 38 -11.20 42.43 -9.47
CA ARG A 38 -9.89 42.24 -10.12
C ARG A 38 -9.78 40.85 -10.76
N ILE A 39 -10.27 39.80 -10.11
CA ILE A 39 -10.34 38.45 -10.68
C ILE A 39 -11.25 38.44 -11.92
N MET A 40 -12.41 39.11 -11.85
CA MET A 40 -13.33 39.20 -12.98
C MET A 40 -12.74 40.00 -14.16
N ASN A 41 -11.88 40.99 -13.91
CA ASN A 41 -11.15 41.70 -14.96
C ASN A 41 -10.15 40.81 -15.72
N GLU A 42 -9.70 39.68 -15.15
CA GLU A 42 -8.88 38.69 -15.87
C GLU A 42 -9.73 37.71 -16.70
N LYS A 43 -11.07 37.69 -16.56
CA LYS A 43 -11.96 36.78 -17.28
C LYS A 43 -11.78 36.78 -18.80
N PRO A 44 -11.52 37.91 -19.50
CA PRO A 44 -11.21 37.89 -20.94
C PRO A 44 -9.99 37.05 -21.31
N ARG A 45 -9.02 36.90 -20.39
CA ARG A 45 -7.82 36.06 -20.56
C ARG A 45 -8.03 34.63 -20.06
N LEU A 46 -9.10 34.39 -19.30
CA LEU A 46 -9.47 33.13 -18.66
C LEU A 46 -10.90 32.73 -19.06
N PRO A 47 -11.19 32.55 -20.37
CA PRO A 47 -12.56 32.44 -20.89
C PRO A 47 -13.34 31.23 -20.39
N LEU A 48 -12.65 30.22 -19.82
CA LEU A 48 -13.29 29.02 -19.27
C LEU A 48 -13.72 29.20 -17.80
N ILE A 49 -13.52 30.37 -17.19
CA ILE A 49 -14.10 30.67 -15.88
C ILE A 49 -15.60 30.93 -16.06
N VAL A 50 -16.43 30.06 -15.49
CA VAL A 50 -17.88 30.15 -15.61
C VAL A 50 -18.49 30.97 -14.48
N ASN A 51 -17.98 30.82 -13.27
CA ASN A 51 -18.50 31.47 -12.07
C ASN A 51 -17.37 31.74 -11.07
N VAL A 52 -17.54 32.76 -10.22
CA VAL A 52 -16.69 33.01 -9.06
C VAL A 52 -17.60 33.36 -7.89
N GLU A 53 -17.38 32.70 -6.75
CA GLU A 53 -18.15 32.91 -5.53
C GLU A 53 -17.24 33.32 -4.38
N LEU A 54 -17.62 34.37 -3.67
CA LEU A 54 -16.94 34.73 -2.42
C LEU A 54 -17.50 33.87 -1.28
N ASP A 55 -16.61 33.24 -0.53
CA ASP A 55 -16.95 32.35 0.58
C ASP A 55 -15.99 32.59 1.76
N ARG A 56 -16.32 32.06 2.93
CA ARG A 56 -15.46 32.06 4.11
C ARG A 56 -15.17 30.63 4.53
N ARG A 57 -13.89 30.28 4.59
CA ARG A 57 -13.42 28.91 4.89
C ARG A 57 -12.41 28.94 6.03
N LYS A 58 -11.99 27.78 6.53
CA LYS A 58 -10.87 27.65 7.46
C LYS A 58 -9.61 27.23 6.72
N PHE A 59 -8.47 27.80 7.09
CA PHE A 59 -7.17 27.37 6.59
C PHE A 59 -6.14 27.37 7.71
N PHE A 60 -5.63 26.19 8.03
CA PHE A 60 -4.91 25.91 9.27
C PHE A 60 -5.68 26.39 10.51
N GLY A 61 -6.99 26.12 10.54
CA GLY A 61 -7.89 26.45 11.65
C GLY A 61 -8.28 27.93 11.76
N GLU A 62 -7.67 28.81 10.98
CA GLU A 62 -7.96 30.25 10.97
C GLU A 62 -9.01 30.56 9.89
N PRO A 63 -10.01 31.42 10.16
CA PRO A 63 -11.02 31.79 9.17
C PRO A 63 -10.43 32.72 8.10
N VAL A 64 -10.53 32.35 6.83
CA VAL A 64 -10.03 33.10 5.67
C VAL A 64 -11.16 33.42 4.68
N ASN A 65 -11.06 34.58 4.03
CA ASN A 65 -11.90 34.90 2.88
C ASN A 65 -11.32 34.22 1.64
N VAL A 66 -12.19 33.63 0.82
CA VAL A 66 -11.79 32.98 -0.42
C VAL A 66 -12.69 33.39 -1.57
N ALA A 67 -12.13 33.36 -2.78
CA ALA A 67 -12.90 33.27 -4.02
C ALA A 67 -12.84 31.83 -4.53
N ARG A 68 -13.97 31.14 -4.60
CA ARG A 68 -14.09 29.85 -5.29
C ARG A 68 -14.31 30.12 -6.77
N ILE A 69 -13.42 29.61 -7.62
CA ILE A 69 -13.40 29.90 -9.05
C ILE A 69 -13.77 28.62 -9.79
N TYR A 70 -14.94 28.63 -10.42
CA TYR A 70 -15.45 27.52 -11.21
C TYR A 70 -14.98 27.63 -12.65
N CYS A 71 -14.48 26.51 -13.19
CA CYS A 71 -14.01 26.39 -14.55
C CYS A 71 -14.93 25.44 -15.33
N GLN A 72 -15.05 25.64 -16.64
CA GLN A 72 -15.76 24.71 -17.52
C GLN A 72 -14.95 23.42 -17.76
N ASP A 73 -13.63 23.56 -17.82
CA ASP A 73 -12.68 22.48 -18.13
C ASP A 73 -11.75 22.25 -16.94
N PRO A 74 -11.69 21.04 -16.35
CA PRO A 74 -10.78 20.75 -15.26
C PRO A 74 -9.29 20.90 -15.64
N ASP A 75 -8.93 20.69 -16.91
CA ASP A 75 -7.53 20.80 -17.36
C ASP A 75 -7.04 22.25 -17.40
N ALA A 76 -7.97 23.22 -17.40
CA ALA A 76 -7.64 24.65 -17.34
C ALA A 76 -7.22 25.13 -15.94
N ILE A 77 -7.61 24.42 -14.86
CA ILE A 77 -7.47 24.87 -13.47
C ILE A 77 -6.03 25.28 -13.16
N GLN A 78 -5.05 24.42 -13.42
CA GLN A 78 -3.65 24.68 -13.04
C GLN A 78 -3.08 25.90 -13.78
N LYS A 79 -3.47 26.09 -15.06
CA LYS A 79 -3.05 27.24 -15.84
C LYS A 79 -3.69 28.52 -15.31
N TYR A 80 -4.97 28.49 -14.98
CA TYR A 80 -5.72 29.64 -14.51
C TYR A 80 -5.30 30.05 -13.10
N ALA A 81 -5.08 29.09 -12.20
CA ALA A 81 -4.56 29.34 -10.87
C ALA A 81 -3.22 30.11 -10.91
N LYS A 82 -2.33 29.83 -11.87
CA LYS A 82 -1.07 30.59 -12.03
C LYS A 82 -1.31 32.07 -12.35
N VAL A 83 -2.31 32.38 -13.18
CA VAL A 83 -2.69 33.77 -13.50
C VAL A 83 -3.34 34.42 -12.29
N ILE A 84 -4.30 33.74 -11.67
CA ILE A 84 -5.03 34.26 -10.49
C ILE A 84 -4.11 34.52 -9.30
N ARG A 85 -3.08 33.70 -9.07
CA ARG A 85 -2.05 33.95 -8.05
C ARG A 85 -1.33 35.29 -8.21
N SER A 86 -1.29 35.84 -9.43
CA SER A 86 -0.64 37.14 -9.70
C SER A 86 -1.59 38.33 -9.51
N VAL A 87 -2.88 38.08 -9.25
CA VAL A 87 -3.87 39.14 -9.03
C VAL A 87 -3.64 39.76 -7.65
N ARG A 88 -3.55 41.09 -7.60
CA ARG A 88 -3.38 41.82 -6.34
C ARG A 88 -4.50 41.50 -5.35
N GLY A 89 -4.12 41.06 -4.15
CA GLY A 89 -5.02 40.71 -3.07
C GLY A 89 -5.35 39.20 -3.00
N VAL A 90 -4.84 38.40 -3.93
CA VAL A 90 -4.82 36.94 -3.82
C VAL A 90 -3.49 36.54 -3.16
N LYS A 91 -3.59 35.83 -2.02
CA LYS A 91 -2.45 35.32 -1.26
C LYS A 91 -1.89 34.04 -1.85
N GLU A 92 -2.77 33.06 -2.09
CA GLU A 92 -2.42 31.77 -2.65
C GLU A 92 -3.64 31.13 -3.33
N CYS A 93 -3.40 30.15 -4.21
CA CYS A 93 -4.47 29.32 -4.75
C CYS A 93 -4.31 27.90 -4.20
N LEU A 94 -5.41 27.30 -3.78
CA LEU A 94 -5.47 25.98 -3.13
C LEU A 94 -6.37 25.04 -3.91
N GLU A 95 -6.21 23.74 -3.65
CA GLU A 95 -6.99 22.64 -4.27
C GLU A 95 -6.88 22.57 -5.80
N THR A 96 -5.82 23.15 -6.38
CA THR A 96 -5.61 23.23 -7.83
C THR A 96 -5.22 21.90 -8.48
N ASP A 97 -4.87 20.90 -7.67
CA ASP A 97 -4.34 19.60 -8.07
C ASP A 97 -5.24 18.41 -7.65
N ILE A 98 -6.44 18.70 -7.14
CA ILE A 98 -7.43 17.66 -6.83
C ILE A 98 -8.08 17.21 -8.14
N ARG A 99 -7.91 15.93 -8.49
CA ARG A 99 -8.46 15.36 -9.72
C ARG A 99 -9.97 15.53 -9.77
N TYR A 100 -10.50 15.87 -10.95
CA TYR A 100 -11.92 16.12 -11.19
C TYR A 100 -12.84 15.02 -10.66
N SER A 101 -12.55 13.75 -10.97
CA SER A 101 -13.33 12.62 -10.49
C SER A 101 -13.29 12.49 -8.96
N MET A 102 -12.14 12.72 -8.34
CA MET A 102 -12.00 12.67 -6.89
C MET A 102 -12.70 13.86 -6.22
N ARG A 103 -12.68 15.05 -6.83
CA ARG A 103 -13.43 16.22 -6.35
C ARG A 103 -14.92 15.91 -6.32
N TYR A 104 -15.45 15.34 -7.42
CA TYR A 104 -16.84 14.91 -7.47
C TYR A 104 -17.21 13.96 -6.33
N LEU A 105 -16.35 12.99 -6.00
CA LEU A 105 -16.57 12.07 -4.87
C LEU A 105 -16.59 12.79 -3.52
N ILE A 106 -15.75 13.81 -3.34
CA ILE A 106 -15.63 14.55 -2.08
C ILE A 106 -16.82 15.48 -1.87
N ASP A 107 -17.21 16.21 -2.90
CA ASP A 107 -18.23 17.25 -2.82
C ASP A 107 -19.62 16.63 -2.62
N ASN A 108 -19.88 15.51 -3.27
CA ASN A 108 -21.14 14.77 -3.20
C ASN A 108 -21.11 13.62 -2.17
N ASP A 109 -20.08 13.52 -1.31
CA ASP A 109 -19.83 12.42 -0.35
C ASP A 109 -19.99 10.99 -0.94
N VAL A 110 -19.77 10.83 -2.24
CA VAL A 110 -19.85 9.54 -2.92
C VAL A 110 -18.72 8.65 -2.42
N THR A 111 -19.11 7.53 -1.84
CA THR A 111 -18.19 6.57 -1.24
C THR A 111 -18.09 5.32 -2.12
N PRO A 112 -16.94 5.05 -2.75
CA PRO A 112 -16.76 3.83 -3.53
C PRO A 112 -17.08 2.57 -2.70
N CYS A 113 -17.57 1.52 -3.37
CA CYS A 113 -17.99 0.26 -2.76
C CYS A 113 -19.18 0.37 -1.77
N ALA A 114 -19.89 1.50 -1.70
CA ALA A 114 -21.08 1.66 -0.87
C ALA A 114 -22.34 1.99 -1.70
N TRP A 115 -23.50 1.69 -1.13
CA TRP A 115 -24.79 2.01 -1.73
C TRP A 115 -25.10 3.50 -1.65
N HIS A 116 -25.60 4.05 -2.75
CA HIS A 116 -26.07 5.42 -2.86
C HIS A 116 -27.44 5.43 -3.53
N GLU A 117 -28.29 6.34 -3.10
CA GLU A 117 -29.54 6.68 -3.75
C GLU A 117 -29.33 7.92 -4.62
N VAL A 118 -29.87 7.91 -5.83
CA VAL A 118 -29.77 9.00 -6.81
C VAL A 118 -31.09 9.07 -7.56
N ASP A 119 -31.69 10.26 -7.63
CA ASP A 119 -32.81 10.48 -8.54
C ASP A 119 -32.25 10.48 -9.96
N VAL A 120 -32.81 9.64 -10.81
CA VAL A 120 -32.30 9.44 -12.16
C VAL A 120 -33.39 9.49 -13.20
N LYS A 121 -33.00 9.91 -14.40
CA LYS A 121 -33.78 9.76 -15.62
C LYS A 121 -33.10 8.73 -16.52
N GLU A 122 -33.85 7.72 -16.95
CA GLU A 122 -33.34 6.74 -17.92
C GLU A 122 -33.09 7.41 -19.28
N GLU A 123 -31.94 7.11 -19.86
CA GLU A 123 -31.52 7.61 -21.17
C GLU A 123 -31.36 6.45 -22.16
N GLU A 124 -31.29 6.78 -23.45
CA GLU A 124 -30.92 5.81 -24.47
C GLU A 124 -29.50 5.28 -24.25
N SER A 125 -29.26 4.04 -24.69
CA SER A 125 -27.95 3.41 -24.61
C SER A 125 -26.89 4.24 -25.36
N ILE A 126 -25.75 4.48 -24.73
CA ILE A 126 -24.62 5.16 -25.37
C ILE A 126 -23.89 4.17 -26.29
N ARG A 127 -23.71 4.55 -27.56
CA ARG A 127 -23.01 3.71 -28.53
C ARG A 127 -21.60 3.37 -28.04
N GLY A 128 -21.27 2.08 -28.03
CA GLY A 128 -19.95 1.59 -27.60
C GLY A 128 -19.79 1.42 -26.09
N VAL A 129 -20.81 1.77 -25.30
CA VAL A 129 -20.81 1.54 -23.85
C VAL A 129 -21.53 0.23 -23.53
N GLN A 130 -20.86 -0.67 -22.81
CA GLN A 130 -21.40 -1.95 -22.38
C GLN A 130 -21.96 -1.85 -20.95
N VAL A 131 -23.26 -1.60 -20.82
CA VAL A 131 -24.03 -1.58 -19.57
C VAL A 131 -25.47 -2.02 -19.82
N ASP A 132 -26.18 -2.44 -18.78
CA ASP A 132 -27.60 -2.79 -18.87
C ASP A 132 -28.49 -1.55 -19.00
N LYS A 133 -28.13 -0.45 -18.31
CA LYS A 133 -28.87 0.82 -18.33
C LYS A 133 -27.95 2.04 -18.23
N VAL A 134 -28.38 3.12 -18.87
CA VAL A 134 -27.76 4.45 -18.78
C VAL A 134 -28.76 5.41 -18.15
N TYR A 135 -28.27 6.24 -17.24
CA TYR A 135 -29.06 7.21 -16.53
C TYR A 135 -28.38 8.58 -16.53
N SER A 136 -29.18 9.65 -16.57
CA SER A 136 -28.75 11.00 -16.19
C SER A 136 -29.11 11.22 -14.72
N ALA A 137 -28.18 11.76 -13.93
CA ALA A 137 -28.44 12.17 -12.56
C ALA A 137 -29.32 13.43 -12.52
N CYS A 138 -30.41 13.36 -11.75
CA CYS A 138 -31.32 14.48 -11.45
C CYS A 138 -31.07 15.07 -10.06
N SER A 139 -30.39 14.33 -9.17
CA SER A 139 -29.97 14.77 -7.85
C SER A 139 -28.51 14.36 -7.58
N ALA A 140 -27.90 15.00 -6.58
CA ALA A 140 -26.62 14.55 -6.05
C ALA A 140 -26.80 13.20 -5.33
N PRO A 141 -25.83 12.27 -5.42
CA PRO A 141 -25.94 10.99 -4.72
C PRO A 141 -25.98 11.13 -3.20
N GLU A 142 -26.85 10.36 -2.56
CA GLU A 142 -26.95 10.28 -1.10
C GLU A 142 -26.55 8.89 -0.61
N ARG A 143 -25.61 8.83 0.34
CA ARG A 143 -25.15 7.54 0.89
C ARG A 143 -26.22 6.93 1.78
N ILE A 144 -26.59 5.67 1.52
CA ILE A 144 -27.52 4.91 2.35
C ILE A 144 -26.81 3.86 3.20
N GLN A 145 -27.39 3.53 4.36
CA GLN A 145 -26.83 2.54 5.27
C GLN A 145 -27.29 1.14 4.85
N LYS A 146 -26.59 0.58 3.87
CA LYS A 146 -26.78 -0.79 3.37
C LYS A 146 -25.42 -1.47 3.23
N ASP A 147 -25.31 -2.67 3.78
CA ASP A 147 -24.06 -3.42 3.88
C ASP A 147 -23.99 -4.65 2.96
N ASP A 148 -25.09 -4.97 2.27
CA ASP A 148 -25.13 -6.08 1.30
C ASP A 148 -24.13 -5.85 0.15
N ILE A 149 -23.47 -6.92 -0.26
CA ILE A 149 -22.59 -6.93 -1.42
C ILE A 149 -23.42 -7.37 -2.64
N PRO A 150 -23.50 -6.58 -3.72
CA PRO A 150 -24.22 -6.99 -4.93
C PRO A 150 -23.52 -8.18 -5.60
N GLN A 151 -24.21 -8.85 -6.52
CA GLN A 151 -23.63 -10.00 -7.23
C GLN A 151 -22.55 -9.53 -8.23
N LEU A 152 -21.29 -9.56 -7.77
CA LEU A 152 -20.13 -9.20 -8.58
C LEU A 152 -19.74 -10.33 -9.52
N ARG A 153 -19.40 -9.98 -10.76
CA ARG A 153 -18.72 -10.86 -11.72
C ARG A 153 -17.22 -10.60 -11.64
N VAL A 154 -16.47 -11.62 -11.26
CA VAL A 154 -15.02 -11.53 -11.02
C VAL A 154 -14.31 -12.48 -11.97
N LEU A 155 -13.30 -11.96 -12.66
CA LEU A 155 -12.43 -12.74 -13.55
C LEU A 155 -10.99 -12.58 -13.07
N SER A 156 -10.34 -13.68 -12.69
CA SER A 156 -8.90 -13.73 -12.50
C SER A 156 -8.22 -14.19 -13.79
N PHE A 157 -6.98 -13.76 -14.01
CA PHE A 157 -6.17 -14.30 -15.10
C PHE A 157 -4.68 -14.40 -14.76
N PHE A 158 -3.99 -15.30 -15.47
CA PHE A 158 -2.54 -15.49 -15.39
C PHE A 158 -1.96 -15.73 -16.78
N PRO A 159 -1.15 -14.80 -17.32
CA PRO A 159 -0.50 -14.96 -18.61
C PRO A 159 0.91 -15.58 -18.49
N ILE A 160 1.35 -16.30 -19.53
CA ILE A 160 2.72 -16.82 -19.69
C ILE A 160 3.28 -16.38 -21.04
N CYS A 161 4.48 -15.80 -21.03
CA CYS A 161 5.20 -15.38 -22.22
C CYS A 161 6.34 -16.36 -22.56
N TYR A 162 6.58 -16.63 -23.84
CA TYR A 162 7.58 -17.59 -24.34
C TYR A 162 9.03 -17.06 -24.31
N ALA A 163 9.47 -16.48 -23.20
CA ALA A 163 10.80 -15.88 -23.19
C ALA A 163 11.92 -16.95 -23.21
N SER A 164 12.53 -17.17 -24.38
CA SER A 164 13.73 -18.03 -24.52
C SER A 164 15.02 -17.33 -24.11
N LYS A 165 15.01 -15.99 -24.02
CA LYS A 165 16.17 -15.15 -23.70
C LYS A 165 15.78 -14.00 -22.78
N GLY A 166 15.74 -14.28 -21.49
CA GLY A 166 15.59 -13.29 -20.43
C GLY A 166 14.19 -12.81 -20.18
N SER A 167 14.07 -11.61 -19.60
CA SER A 167 12.75 -11.03 -19.36
C SER A 167 11.99 -10.96 -20.69
N PRO A 168 10.70 -11.33 -20.71
CA PRO A 168 9.90 -11.28 -21.92
C PRO A 168 9.83 -9.86 -22.47
N LYS A 169 9.83 -9.72 -23.79
CA LYS A 169 9.65 -8.46 -24.51
C LYS A 169 8.45 -8.52 -25.46
N PRO A 170 7.49 -7.59 -25.38
CA PRO A 170 6.29 -7.62 -26.19
C PRO A 170 6.53 -7.66 -27.69
N GLU A 171 7.62 -7.06 -28.18
CA GLU A 171 7.95 -7.02 -29.61
C GLU A 171 8.50 -8.37 -30.12
N ARG A 172 9.08 -9.18 -29.22
CA ARG A 172 9.82 -10.40 -29.53
C ARG A 172 9.09 -11.66 -29.11
N ASP A 173 8.63 -11.70 -27.86
CA ASP A 173 8.16 -12.93 -27.21
C ASP A 173 6.62 -12.97 -27.20
N PRO A 174 6.01 -14.01 -27.80
CA PRO A 174 4.57 -14.16 -27.78
C PRO A 174 4.05 -14.53 -26.39
N VAL A 175 2.81 -14.15 -26.11
CA VAL A 175 2.03 -14.71 -24.99
C VAL A 175 1.54 -16.09 -25.41
N VAL A 176 2.08 -17.15 -24.83
CA VAL A 176 1.74 -18.52 -25.22
C VAL A 176 0.56 -19.10 -24.48
N ILE A 177 0.31 -18.62 -23.25
CA ILE A 177 -0.84 -19.05 -22.44
C ILE A 177 -1.48 -17.84 -21.78
N ILE A 178 -2.81 -17.78 -21.76
CA ILE A 178 -3.57 -17.00 -20.77
C ILE A 178 -4.57 -17.95 -20.12
N ALA A 179 -4.43 -18.19 -18.82
CA ALA A 179 -5.45 -18.88 -18.04
C ALA A 179 -6.38 -17.85 -17.40
N ALA A 180 -7.68 -18.12 -17.41
CA ALA A 180 -8.70 -17.29 -16.79
C ALA A 180 -9.68 -18.15 -15.98
N VAL A 181 -10.04 -17.67 -14.79
CA VAL A 181 -10.99 -18.32 -13.88
C VAL A 181 -11.99 -17.27 -13.40
N THR A 182 -13.26 -17.66 -13.31
CA THR A 182 -14.33 -16.77 -12.85
C THR A 182 -14.85 -17.21 -11.49
N ASN A 183 -15.50 -16.30 -10.76
CA ASN A 183 -16.23 -16.64 -9.53
C ASN A 183 -17.54 -17.42 -9.77
N THR A 184 -17.82 -17.81 -11.02
CA THR A 184 -18.87 -18.76 -11.40
C THR A 184 -18.29 -20.13 -11.77
N ASP A 185 -17.05 -20.41 -11.36
CA ASP A 185 -16.28 -21.63 -11.62
C ASP A 185 -15.98 -21.93 -13.10
N GLU A 186 -16.23 -20.97 -14.03
CA GLU A 186 -15.81 -21.11 -15.41
C GLU A 186 -14.29 -20.97 -15.52
N LYS A 187 -13.65 -21.98 -16.13
CA LYS A 187 -12.20 -22.07 -16.34
C LYS A 187 -11.89 -22.12 -17.83
N LYS A 188 -11.01 -21.23 -18.28
CA LYS A 188 -10.61 -21.16 -19.69
C LYS A 188 -9.10 -20.99 -19.80
N VAL A 189 -8.47 -21.80 -20.65
CA VAL A 189 -7.06 -21.65 -21.01
C VAL A 189 -6.99 -21.33 -22.50
N PHE A 190 -6.43 -20.18 -22.83
CA PHE A 190 -6.15 -19.75 -24.19
C PHE A 190 -4.69 -20.07 -24.50
N THR A 191 -4.43 -20.67 -25.66
CA THR A 191 -3.08 -21.07 -26.07
C THR A 191 -2.74 -20.49 -27.44
N ALA A 192 -1.50 -20.03 -27.61
CA ALA A 192 -0.98 -19.64 -28.91
C ALA A 192 -0.93 -20.85 -29.87
N LYS A 193 -1.05 -20.58 -31.16
CA LYS A 193 -0.76 -21.59 -32.20
C LYS A 193 0.74 -21.54 -32.47
N GLU A 194 1.47 -22.51 -31.94
CA GLU A 194 2.93 -22.51 -31.91
C GLU A 194 3.48 -21.26 -31.19
N TYR A 195 3.85 -20.23 -31.95
CA TYR A 195 4.37 -18.95 -31.46
C TYR A 195 3.54 -17.74 -31.93
N ASP A 196 2.39 -17.96 -32.55
CA ASP A 196 1.44 -16.92 -32.93
C ASP A 196 0.33 -16.78 -31.88
N ASP A 197 0.33 -15.64 -31.19
CA ASP A 197 -0.57 -15.30 -30.09
C ASP A 197 -1.73 -14.38 -30.51
N ARG A 198 -1.94 -14.11 -31.81
CA ARG A 198 -3.04 -13.27 -32.31
C ARG A 198 -4.42 -13.85 -31.97
N ASP A 199 -4.62 -15.14 -32.25
CA ASP A 199 -5.89 -15.83 -31.97
C ASP A 199 -6.16 -15.95 -30.47
N LEU A 200 -5.10 -16.17 -29.67
CA LEU A 200 -5.16 -16.19 -28.21
C LEU A 200 -5.61 -14.82 -27.68
N MET A 201 -4.97 -13.74 -28.14
CA MET A 201 -5.30 -12.37 -27.71
C MET A 201 -6.73 -12.02 -28.07
N HIS A 202 -7.16 -12.30 -29.30
CA HIS A 202 -8.54 -12.05 -29.73
C HIS A 202 -9.54 -12.86 -28.91
N SER A 203 -9.28 -14.14 -28.68
CA SER A 203 -10.17 -15.02 -27.90
C SER A 203 -10.30 -14.57 -26.44
N PHE A 204 -9.20 -14.14 -25.82
CA PHE A 204 -9.21 -13.60 -24.46
C PHE A 204 -10.01 -12.29 -24.37
N ILE A 205 -9.82 -11.36 -25.33
CA ILE A 205 -10.59 -10.11 -25.38
C ILE A 205 -12.08 -10.39 -25.50
N GLN A 206 -12.49 -11.30 -26.39
CA GLN A 206 -13.89 -11.67 -26.56
C GLN A 206 -14.45 -12.35 -25.30
N TYR A 207 -13.66 -13.20 -24.65
CA TYR A 207 -14.06 -13.82 -23.39
C TYR A 207 -14.35 -12.80 -22.30
N VAL A 208 -13.47 -11.81 -22.10
CA VAL A 208 -13.68 -10.73 -21.14
C VAL A 208 -14.94 -9.92 -21.48
N LYS A 209 -15.19 -9.62 -22.76
CA LYS A 209 -16.40 -8.90 -23.18
C LYS A 209 -17.68 -9.71 -22.95
N ASN A 210 -17.65 -11.01 -23.21
CA ASN A 210 -18.82 -11.88 -23.09
C ASN A 210 -19.17 -12.15 -21.62
N PHE A 211 -18.16 -12.41 -20.78
CA PHE A 211 -18.37 -12.57 -19.34
C PHE A 211 -18.74 -11.23 -18.67
N ASP A 212 -18.18 -10.13 -19.17
CA ASP A 212 -18.38 -8.75 -18.70
C ASP A 212 -18.12 -8.58 -17.19
N PRO A 213 -16.89 -8.86 -16.72
CA PRO A 213 -16.53 -8.80 -15.31
C PRO A 213 -16.62 -7.39 -14.75
N ASP A 214 -17.15 -7.23 -13.54
CA ASP A 214 -17.04 -5.98 -12.79
C ASP A 214 -15.63 -5.77 -12.25
N ILE A 215 -14.95 -6.88 -11.92
CA ILE A 215 -13.62 -6.90 -11.35
C ILE A 215 -12.73 -7.84 -12.15
N ILE A 216 -11.59 -7.33 -12.61
CA ILE A 216 -10.53 -8.15 -13.21
C ILE A 216 -9.37 -8.20 -12.22
N VAL A 217 -8.96 -9.41 -11.85
CA VAL A 217 -7.96 -9.65 -10.80
C VAL A 217 -6.73 -10.31 -11.40
N GLY A 218 -5.55 -9.88 -10.98
CA GLY A 218 -4.30 -10.58 -11.28
C GLY A 218 -3.28 -10.47 -10.15
N TYR A 219 -2.06 -10.91 -10.44
CA TYR A 219 -0.90 -10.76 -9.55
C TYR A 219 0.25 -10.17 -10.35
N GLN A 220 0.82 -9.05 -9.90
CA GLN A 220 1.82 -8.23 -10.60
C GLN A 220 1.33 -7.64 -11.95
N THR A 221 0.01 -7.60 -12.17
CA THR A 221 -0.58 -7.06 -13.40
C THR A 221 -0.34 -5.57 -13.58
N ASN A 222 -0.34 -4.77 -12.51
CA ASN A 222 -0.05 -3.34 -12.58
C ASN A 222 1.44 -3.06 -12.87
N GLN A 223 2.32 -4.02 -12.58
CA GLN A 223 3.77 -3.84 -12.71
C GLN A 223 4.30 -4.34 -14.05
N GLN A 224 3.71 -5.42 -14.58
CA GLN A 224 4.25 -6.16 -15.70
C GLN A 224 3.18 -6.50 -16.73
N TYR A 225 2.21 -7.33 -16.36
CA TYR A 225 1.40 -8.03 -17.37
C TYR A 225 0.48 -7.15 -18.18
N TRP A 226 -0.17 -6.14 -17.59
CA TRP A 226 -1.02 -5.26 -18.39
C TRP A 226 -0.22 -4.42 -19.38
N GLN A 227 0.92 -3.87 -18.95
CA GLN A 227 1.80 -3.11 -19.84
C GLN A 227 2.29 -4.01 -20.99
N TYR A 228 2.68 -5.25 -20.66
CA TYR A 228 3.07 -6.25 -21.65
C TYR A 228 1.96 -6.52 -22.67
N LEU A 229 0.73 -6.78 -22.21
CA LEU A 229 -0.41 -7.06 -23.08
C LEU A 229 -0.79 -5.86 -23.96
N ILE A 230 -0.69 -4.63 -23.44
CA ILE A 230 -0.92 -3.40 -24.20
C ILE A 230 0.11 -3.28 -25.33
N GLU A 231 1.41 -3.38 -25.01
CA GLU A 231 2.50 -3.27 -25.99
C GLU A 231 2.50 -4.43 -27.00
N ARG A 232 2.12 -5.64 -26.55
CA ARG A 232 1.98 -6.81 -27.42
C ARG A 232 0.81 -6.65 -28.38
N ALA A 233 -0.33 -6.13 -27.91
CA ALA A 233 -1.47 -5.85 -28.76
C ALA A 233 -1.14 -4.81 -29.84
N VAL A 234 -0.34 -3.79 -29.52
CA VAL A 234 0.19 -2.84 -30.51
C VAL A 234 1.09 -3.55 -31.53
N THR A 235 2.01 -4.41 -31.08
CA THR A 235 2.89 -5.20 -31.95
C THR A 235 2.10 -6.10 -32.91
N LEU A 236 1.01 -6.69 -32.42
CA LEU A 236 0.13 -7.56 -33.21
C LEU A 236 -0.89 -6.79 -34.06
N GLU A 237 -0.91 -5.46 -34.01
CA GLU A 237 -1.95 -4.63 -34.65
C GLU A 237 -3.38 -5.05 -34.22
N THR A 238 -3.54 -5.45 -32.97
CA THR A 238 -4.79 -5.90 -32.36
C THR A 238 -5.29 -4.86 -31.35
N SER A 239 -6.59 -4.57 -31.34
CA SER A 239 -7.16 -3.60 -30.39
C SER A 239 -7.50 -4.27 -29.06
N LEU A 240 -6.75 -3.96 -27.99
CA LEU A 240 -7.00 -4.47 -26.63
C LEU A 240 -8.16 -3.72 -25.94
N LEU A 241 -9.36 -3.83 -26.50
CA LEU A 241 -10.56 -3.13 -26.00
C LEU A 241 -11.30 -4.05 -25.02
N ILE A 242 -10.86 -4.11 -23.76
CA ILE A 242 -11.44 -4.98 -22.73
C ILE A 242 -12.32 -4.24 -21.71
N ASP A 243 -12.41 -2.92 -21.82
CA ASP A 243 -13.19 -2.08 -20.92
C ASP A 243 -14.69 -2.08 -21.29
N ARG A 244 -15.48 -1.21 -20.63
CA ARG A 244 -16.90 -1.01 -20.96
C ARG A 244 -17.16 0.21 -21.85
N ALA A 245 -16.14 0.98 -22.22
CA ALA A 245 -16.29 2.23 -22.98
C ALA A 245 -15.65 2.18 -24.38
N GLY A 246 -15.09 1.04 -24.79
CA GLY A 246 -14.39 0.89 -26.06
C GLY A 246 -13.03 1.59 -26.08
N THR A 247 -12.38 1.74 -24.92
CA THR A 247 -11.06 2.39 -24.79
C THR A 247 -9.98 1.40 -24.40
N TRP A 248 -8.72 1.81 -24.58
CA TRP A 248 -7.57 1.02 -24.17
C TRP A 248 -7.38 1.06 -22.65
N PRO A 249 -6.99 -0.06 -22.02
CA PRO A 249 -6.38 -0.03 -20.70
C PRO A 249 -5.20 0.94 -20.71
N HIS A 250 -5.07 1.74 -19.65
CA HIS A 250 -4.01 2.73 -19.57
C HIS A 250 -3.50 2.91 -18.15
N ARG A 251 -2.23 3.28 -18.04
CA ARG A 251 -1.63 3.59 -16.74
C ARG A 251 -2.16 4.91 -16.19
N SER A 252 -2.58 4.89 -14.94
CA SER A 252 -3.16 6.03 -14.24
C SER A 252 -2.43 6.28 -12.90
N VAL A 253 -3.10 6.91 -11.92
CA VAL A 253 -2.50 7.32 -10.63
C VAL A 253 -1.79 6.16 -9.93
N TYR A 254 -0.70 6.47 -9.23
CA TYR A 254 0.08 5.49 -8.47
C TYR A 254 0.69 4.37 -9.34
N GLY A 255 0.47 4.41 -10.66
CA GLY A 255 0.86 3.38 -11.60
C GLY A 255 -0.09 2.18 -11.66
N HIS A 256 -1.34 2.29 -11.19
CA HIS A 256 -2.35 1.29 -11.48
C HIS A 256 -2.77 1.35 -12.95
N ILE A 257 -3.36 0.28 -13.46
CA ILE A 257 -3.92 0.22 -14.82
C ILE A 257 -5.43 0.38 -14.72
N SER A 258 -5.96 1.42 -15.35
CA SER A 258 -7.39 1.70 -15.38
C SER A 258 -8.03 0.97 -16.57
N ILE A 259 -9.14 0.29 -16.30
CA ILE A 259 -9.99 -0.35 -17.29
C ILE A 259 -11.39 0.26 -17.13
N THR A 260 -11.73 1.23 -17.99
CA THR A 260 -12.94 2.05 -17.82
C THR A 260 -14.20 1.23 -17.58
N GLY A 261 -14.89 1.50 -16.47
CA GLY A 261 -16.12 0.80 -16.07
C GLY A 261 -15.93 -0.54 -15.38
N ARG A 262 -14.69 -0.96 -15.11
CA ARG A 262 -14.32 -2.17 -14.36
C ARG A 262 -13.28 -1.82 -13.29
N ALA A 263 -13.21 -2.57 -12.20
CA ALA A 263 -12.11 -2.46 -11.25
C ALA A 263 -10.99 -3.44 -11.63
N SER A 264 -9.82 -2.93 -12.01
CA SER A 264 -8.62 -3.74 -12.24
C SER A 264 -7.79 -3.83 -10.96
N ILE A 265 -7.75 -5.01 -10.35
CA ILE A 265 -7.13 -5.21 -9.05
C ILE A 265 -5.90 -6.12 -9.20
N ASP A 266 -4.77 -5.66 -8.66
CA ASP A 266 -3.54 -6.43 -8.56
C ASP A 266 -3.35 -6.88 -7.11
N MET A 267 -3.45 -8.18 -6.85
CA MET A 267 -3.32 -8.74 -5.50
C MET A 267 -1.90 -8.62 -4.95
N PHE A 268 -0.89 -8.40 -5.78
CA PHE A 268 0.46 -8.09 -5.31
C PHE A 268 0.48 -6.76 -4.54
N ASP A 269 -0.33 -5.76 -4.94
CA ASP A 269 -0.35 -4.45 -4.28
C ASP A 269 -0.93 -4.51 -2.86
N PHE A 270 -1.58 -5.63 -2.47
CA PHE A 270 -2.06 -5.89 -1.10
C PHE A 270 -1.09 -6.72 -0.25
N ALA A 271 0.06 -7.12 -0.78
CA ALA A 271 1.04 -7.94 -0.06
C ALA A 271 1.56 -7.25 1.22
N ASP A 272 1.69 -5.92 1.21
CA ASP A 272 2.10 -5.13 2.39
C ASP A 272 1.05 -5.06 3.50
N GLU A 273 -0.20 -5.46 3.22
CA GLU A 273 -1.27 -5.54 4.23
C GLU A 273 -1.16 -6.79 5.11
N LEU A 274 -0.25 -7.72 4.77
CA LEU A 274 -0.02 -8.98 5.46
C LEU A 274 1.37 -8.95 6.14
N PRO A 275 1.48 -8.54 7.42
CA PRO A 275 2.76 -8.46 8.11
C PRO A 275 3.52 -9.79 8.20
N GLU A 276 2.80 -10.91 8.14
CA GLU A 276 3.34 -12.27 8.14
C GLU A 276 4.02 -12.61 6.80
N LEU A 277 3.63 -11.95 5.70
CA LEU A 277 4.16 -12.19 4.36
C LEU A 277 5.52 -11.53 4.17
N LYS A 278 6.58 -12.31 4.40
CA LYS A 278 7.98 -11.83 4.26
C LYS A 278 8.47 -11.87 2.81
N VAL A 279 8.08 -12.90 2.06
CA VAL A 279 8.37 -13.05 0.63
C VAL A 279 7.08 -12.87 -0.14
N LYS A 280 6.97 -11.80 -0.93
CA LYS A 280 5.75 -11.39 -1.64
C LYS A 280 5.58 -12.14 -2.97
N SER A 281 5.69 -13.46 -2.94
CA SER A 281 5.34 -14.29 -4.11
C SER A 281 3.87 -14.71 -4.03
N LEU A 282 3.29 -15.04 -5.18
CA LEU A 282 1.92 -15.54 -5.28
C LEU A 282 1.74 -16.77 -4.38
N GLU A 283 2.72 -17.68 -4.37
CA GLU A 283 2.67 -18.93 -3.61
C GLU A 283 2.63 -18.69 -2.11
N ASN A 284 3.48 -17.80 -1.62
CA ASN A 284 3.57 -17.47 -0.20
C ASN A 284 2.30 -16.74 0.27
N MET A 285 1.77 -15.82 -0.54
CA MET A 285 0.52 -15.13 -0.22
C MET A 285 -0.68 -16.09 -0.21
N THR A 286 -0.73 -17.01 -1.17
CA THR A 286 -1.73 -18.08 -1.26
C THR A 286 -1.72 -18.95 0.00
N ALA A 287 -0.53 -19.33 0.47
CA ALA A 287 -0.38 -20.17 1.65
C ALA A 287 -0.73 -19.45 2.95
N ILE A 288 -0.30 -18.20 3.13
CA ILE A 288 -0.60 -17.40 4.34
C ILE A 288 -2.10 -17.15 4.47
N LEU A 289 -2.80 -16.91 3.35
CA LEU A 289 -4.25 -16.72 3.34
C LEU A 289 -5.06 -18.02 3.41
N GLY A 290 -4.38 -19.18 3.49
CA GLY A 290 -5.01 -20.48 3.58
C GLY A 290 -5.80 -20.88 2.32
N VAL A 291 -5.43 -20.33 1.16
CA VAL A 291 -6.05 -20.68 -0.13
C VAL A 291 -5.52 -22.03 -0.62
N LYS A 292 -4.20 -22.24 -0.54
CA LYS A 292 -3.53 -23.49 -0.92
C LYS A 292 -2.16 -23.62 -0.25
N ASN A 293 -1.82 -24.82 0.26
CA ASN A 293 -0.55 -25.04 0.96
C ASN A 293 0.65 -24.97 0.00
N LEU A 294 1.80 -24.45 0.45
CA LEU A 294 3.03 -24.38 -0.36
C LEU A 294 3.46 -25.74 -0.95
N LYS A 295 3.27 -26.83 -0.21
CA LYS A 295 3.66 -28.19 -0.63
C LYS A 295 2.77 -28.77 -1.74
N GLU A 296 1.55 -28.25 -1.89
CA GLU A 296 0.56 -28.70 -2.87
C GLU A 296 0.60 -27.86 -4.15
N GLN A 297 1.38 -26.78 -4.15
CA GLN A 297 1.44 -25.84 -5.27
C GLN A 297 2.48 -26.28 -6.29
N ARG A 298 2.12 -26.16 -7.57
CA ARG A 298 3.06 -26.32 -8.69
C ARG A 298 3.96 -25.08 -8.77
N ILE A 299 5.26 -25.30 -8.94
CA ILE A 299 6.27 -24.25 -9.05
C ILE A 299 7.10 -24.51 -10.31
N ILE A 300 6.89 -23.66 -11.31
CA ILE A 300 7.70 -23.59 -12.53
C ILE A 300 8.27 -22.17 -12.57
N HIS A 301 9.59 -22.03 -12.67
CA HIS A 301 10.21 -20.70 -12.75
C HIS A 301 9.96 -20.08 -14.13
N GLU A 302 9.83 -18.75 -14.19
CA GLU A 302 9.58 -18.02 -15.44
C GLU A 302 10.60 -18.32 -16.54
N LEU A 303 11.82 -18.65 -16.16
CA LEU A 303 12.93 -18.93 -17.06
C LEU A 303 12.88 -20.34 -17.66
N GLU A 304 12.01 -21.19 -17.13
CA GLU A 304 11.73 -22.54 -17.65
C GLU A 304 10.50 -22.55 -18.56
N TYR A 305 9.74 -21.44 -18.66
CA TYR A 305 8.50 -21.41 -19.44
C TYR A 305 8.70 -21.76 -20.93
N SER A 306 9.80 -21.31 -21.54
CA SER A 306 10.11 -21.66 -22.93
C SER A 306 10.45 -23.15 -23.08
N ASP A 307 11.30 -23.70 -22.21
CA ASP A 307 11.64 -25.13 -22.21
C ASP A 307 10.42 -26.02 -21.98
N PHE A 308 9.50 -25.61 -21.10
CA PHE A 308 8.24 -26.30 -20.86
C PHE A 308 7.27 -26.15 -22.03
N TRP A 309 7.27 -25.00 -22.71
CA TRP A 309 6.43 -24.80 -23.88
C TRP A 309 6.89 -25.62 -25.07
N ASP A 310 8.20 -25.80 -25.28
CA ASP A 310 8.73 -26.50 -26.45
C ASP A 310 8.59 -28.04 -26.34
N ASP A 311 8.55 -28.58 -25.12
CA ASP A 311 8.33 -30.01 -24.84
C ASP A 311 6.84 -30.33 -24.65
N GLU A 312 6.29 -31.24 -25.46
CA GLU A 312 4.85 -31.54 -25.47
C GLU A 312 4.29 -32.08 -24.14
N GLU A 313 5.07 -32.87 -23.40
CA GLU A 313 4.63 -33.42 -22.11
C GLU A 313 4.73 -32.37 -21.01
N LYS A 314 5.81 -31.58 -21.00
CA LYS A 314 5.95 -30.45 -20.06
C LYS A 314 4.96 -29.32 -20.35
N ARG A 315 4.54 -29.15 -21.60
CA ARG A 315 3.55 -28.13 -21.98
C ARG A 315 2.21 -28.38 -21.28
N LYS A 316 1.81 -29.65 -21.12
CA LYS A 316 0.60 -30.00 -20.33
C LYS A 316 0.74 -29.55 -18.89
N GLU A 317 1.90 -29.79 -18.27
CA GLU A 317 2.20 -29.33 -16.91
C GLU A 317 2.17 -27.80 -16.80
N LEU A 318 2.68 -27.08 -17.81
CA LEU A 318 2.65 -25.62 -17.87
C LEU A 318 1.22 -25.05 -17.96
N LEU A 319 0.34 -25.72 -18.71
CA LEU A 319 -1.08 -25.34 -18.82
C LEU A 319 -1.81 -25.53 -17.48
N GLU A 320 -1.60 -26.67 -16.81
CA GLU A 320 -2.15 -26.93 -15.48
C GLU A 320 -1.62 -25.92 -14.44
N PHE A 321 -0.33 -25.61 -14.51
CA PHE A 321 0.30 -24.59 -13.69
C PHE A 321 -0.35 -23.22 -13.89
N ALA A 322 -0.53 -22.77 -15.13
CA ALA A 322 -1.14 -21.47 -15.43
C ALA A 322 -2.57 -21.38 -14.88
N LEU A 323 -3.36 -22.44 -15.04
CA LEU A 323 -4.71 -22.52 -14.51
C LEU A 323 -4.72 -22.46 -12.98
N GLU A 324 -3.86 -23.23 -12.34
CA GLU A 324 -3.69 -23.21 -10.88
C GLU A 324 -3.31 -21.81 -10.36
N LYS A 325 -2.47 -21.06 -11.08
CA LYS A 325 -2.14 -19.68 -10.68
C LYS A 325 -3.36 -18.76 -10.77
N ALA A 326 -4.16 -18.86 -11.83
CA ALA A 326 -5.40 -18.08 -11.94
C ALA A 326 -6.40 -18.43 -10.82
N GLU A 327 -6.51 -19.70 -10.42
CA GLU A 327 -7.32 -20.13 -9.27
C GLU A 327 -6.81 -19.55 -7.94
N CYS A 328 -5.50 -19.64 -7.69
CA CYS A 328 -4.88 -19.07 -6.49
C CYS A 328 -5.09 -17.54 -6.40
N ILE A 329 -4.99 -16.83 -7.52
CA ILE A 329 -5.25 -15.39 -7.59
C ILE A 329 -6.70 -15.08 -7.20
N LEU A 330 -7.66 -15.85 -7.73
CA LEU A 330 -9.07 -15.68 -7.40
C LEU A 330 -9.31 -15.92 -5.90
N GLY A 331 -8.77 -17.01 -5.35
CA GLY A 331 -8.89 -17.32 -3.93
C GLY A 331 -8.26 -16.26 -3.02
N ILE A 332 -7.12 -15.66 -3.40
CA ILE A 332 -6.53 -14.53 -2.68
C ILE A 332 -7.49 -13.32 -2.68
N PHE A 333 -8.07 -13.00 -3.83
CA PHE A 333 -9.04 -11.91 -3.93
C PHE A 333 -10.27 -12.15 -3.04
N GLU A 334 -10.83 -13.36 -3.04
CA GLU A 334 -11.98 -13.70 -2.18
C GLU A 334 -11.68 -13.50 -0.70
N LYS A 335 -10.47 -13.85 -0.25
CA LYS A 335 -10.03 -13.62 1.15
C LYS A 335 -9.83 -12.15 1.51
N MET A 336 -9.49 -11.31 0.53
CA MET A 336 -9.09 -9.91 0.74
C MET A 336 -10.15 -8.89 0.33
N PHE A 337 -11.16 -9.28 -0.45
CA PHE A 337 -12.13 -8.37 -1.05
C PHE A 337 -12.89 -7.54 -0.01
N ILE A 338 -13.41 -8.20 1.04
CA ILE A 338 -14.15 -7.50 2.11
C ILE A 338 -13.27 -6.42 2.74
N TYR A 339 -12.02 -6.76 3.08
CA TYR A 339 -11.06 -5.80 3.61
C TYR A 339 -10.76 -4.65 2.64
N ALA A 340 -10.48 -4.94 1.36
CA ALA A 340 -10.22 -3.93 0.34
C ALA A 340 -11.42 -3.00 0.13
N SER A 341 -12.64 -3.54 0.14
CA SER A 341 -13.88 -2.77 0.00
C SER A 341 -14.12 -1.84 1.20
N GLU A 342 -13.91 -2.32 2.42
CA GLU A 342 -14.10 -1.50 3.64
C GLU A 342 -13.01 -0.43 3.77
N LEU A 343 -11.78 -0.73 3.34
CA LEU A 343 -10.71 0.26 3.26
C LEU A 343 -11.02 1.33 2.20
N SER A 344 -11.54 0.93 1.03
CA SER A 344 -12.02 1.83 -0.03
C SER A 344 -13.15 2.75 0.47
N LYS A 345 -14.14 2.19 1.19
CA LYS A 345 -15.24 2.96 1.82
C LYS A 345 -14.71 4.01 2.81
N LEU A 346 -13.81 3.59 3.71
CA LEU A 346 -13.23 4.47 4.73
C LEU A 346 -12.47 5.63 4.10
N VAL A 347 -11.56 5.33 3.16
CA VAL A 347 -10.64 6.31 2.58
C VAL A 347 -11.34 7.18 1.52
N GLY A 348 -12.31 6.63 0.79
CA GLY A 348 -12.97 7.28 -0.35
C GLY A 348 -12.19 7.16 -1.66
N LEU A 349 -11.30 6.17 -1.78
CA LEU A 349 -10.61 5.87 -3.03
C LEU A 349 -11.31 4.73 -3.77
N PRO A 350 -11.40 4.77 -5.11
CA PRO A 350 -11.81 3.63 -5.93
C PRO A 350 -11.06 2.34 -5.60
N LEU A 351 -11.71 1.19 -5.82
CA LEU A 351 -11.20 -0.11 -5.41
C LEU A 351 -9.89 -0.51 -6.13
N ASP A 352 -9.72 -0.12 -7.39
CA ASP A 352 -8.50 -0.31 -8.18
C ASP A 352 -7.36 0.64 -7.76
N HIS A 353 -7.67 1.73 -7.05
CA HIS A 353 -6.65 2.62 -6.48
C HIS A 353 -6.16 2.13 -5.11
N ILE A 354 -6.99 1.46 -4.32
CA ILE A 354 -6.72 1.29 -2.88
C ILE A 354 -5.48 0.46 -2.61
N GLY A 355 -5.30 -0.67 -3.30
CA GLY A 355 -4.09 -1.50 -3.16
C GLY A 355 -2.84 -0.70 -3.54
N LYS A 356 -2.87 -0.05 -4.71
CA LYS A 356 -1.69 0.62 -5.27
C LYS A 356 -1.27 1.88 -4.52
N ALA A 357 -2.22 2.64 -4.00
CA ALA A 357 -1.92 3.86 -3.25
C ALA A 357 -1.14 3.50 -1.98
N ALA A 358 0.05 4.06 -1.80
CA ALA A 358 0.79 3.88 -0.55
C ALA A 358 -0.03 4.41 0.63
N VAL A 359 0.17 3.82 1.82
CA VAL A 359 -0.65 4.13 3.01
C VAL A 359 -0.71 5.64 3.31
N GLY A 360 0.39 6.39 3.10
CA GLY A 360 0.40 7.84 3.26
C GLY A 360 -0.58 8.60 2.34
N PHE A 361 -0.75 8.15 1.08
CA PHE A 361 -1.76 8.71 0.18
C PHE A 361 -3.17 8.33 0.61
N ARG A 362 -3.38 7.12 1.12
CA ARG A 362 -4.69 6.70 1.67
C ARG A 362 -5.07 7.56 2.87
N THR A 363 -4.13 7.80 3.79
CA THR A 363 -4.33 8.73 4.91
C THR A 363 -4.61 10.16 4.41
N GLU A 364 -3.89 10.64 3.40
CA GLU A 364 -4.13 11.98 2.82
C GLU A 364 -5.55 12.11 2.27
N TRP A 365 -6.05 11.15 1.50
CA TRP A 365 -7.41 11.21 0.95
C TRP A 365 -8.50 11.17 2.03
N TYR A 366 -8.29 10.38 3.08
CA TYR A 366 -9.16 10.41 4.25
C TYR A 366 -9.17 11.81 4.90
N LEU A 367 -7.99 12.43 5.07
CA LEU A 367 -7.88 13.79 5.61
C LEU A 367 -8.54 14.84 4.70
N ILE A 368 -8.39 14.74 3.37
CA ILE A 368 -9.05 15.66 2.43
C ILE A 368 -10.57 15.61 2.59
N ARG A 369 -11.16 14.42 2.71
CA ARG A 369 -12.60 14.26 2.93
C ARG A 369 -13.05 14.86 4.26
N GLU A 370 -12.31 14.61 5.33
CA GLU A 370 -12.62 15.16 6.65
C GLU A 370 -12.44 16.68 6.70
N ALA A 371 -11.43 17.24 6.01
CA ALA A 371 -11.22 18.68 5.87
C ALA A 371 -12.41 19.34 5.17
N HIS A 372 -12.85 18.75 4.05
CA HIS A 372 -14.03 19.22 3.32
C HIS A 372 -15.29 19.26 4.22
N LYS A 373 -15.55 18.18 4.99
CA LYS A 373 -16.70 18.06 5.89
C LYS A 373 -16.76 19.14 6.97
N ILE A 374 -15.60 19.63 7.42
CA ILE A 374 -15.53 20.68 8.45
C ILE A 374 -15.30 22.08 7.87
N GLY A 375 -15.30 22.25 6.55
CA GLY A 375 -15.05 23.53 5.86
C GLY A 375 -13.59 24.02 5.93
N GLU A 376 -12.64 23.11 6.13
CA GLU A 376 -11.19 23.36 6.10
C GLU A 376 -10.65 23.18 4.68
N LEU A 377 -9.87 24.15 4.20
CA LEU A 377 -9.21 24.08 2.89
C LEU A 377 -8.07 23.08 2.90
N THR A 378 -7.93 22.35 1.79
CA THR A 378 -6.82 21.41 1.60
C THR A 378 -5.56 22.15 1.13
N PRO A 379 -4.43 22.06 1.87
CA PRO A 379 -3.17 22.68 1.44
C PRO A 379 -2.66 22.10 0.12
N GLU A 380 -1.87 22.90 -0.61
CA GLU A 380 -1.13 22.39 -1.76
C GLU A 380 0.00 21.45 -1.34
N ARG A 381 0.30 20.47 -2.20
CA ARG A 381 1.48 19.64 -2.06
C ARG A 381 2.71 20.46 -2.45
N MET A 382 3.63 20.65 -1.50
CA MET A 382 4.85 21.42 -1.72
C MET A 382 6.09 20.53 -1.69
N GLU A 383 7.03 20.78 -2.60
CA GLU A 383 8.38 20.23 -2.47
C GLU A 383 9.13 20.97 -1.35
N GLN A 384 9.62 20.22 -0.37
CA GLN A 384 10.40 20.76 0.73
C GLN A 384 11.71 19.99 0.86
N PRO A 385 12.82 20.66 1.25
CA PRO A 385 14.09 19.98 1.45
C PRO A 385 13.96 18.94 2.58
N TYR A 386 14.59 17.78 2.39
CA TYR A 386 14.61 16.77 3.43
C TYR A 386 15.47 17.21 4.61
N ILE A 387 14.81 17.51 5.74
CA ILE A 387 15.47 17.84 7.00
C ILE A 387 15.21 16.69 7.97
N PRO A 388 16.24 15.90 8.34
CA PRO A 388 16.06 14.84 9.31
C PRO A 388 15.65 15.41 10.67
N TYR A 389 14.87 14.62 11.41
CA TYR A 389 14.50 14.90 12.80
C TYR A 389 14.68 13.63 13.65
N ALA A 390 14.80 13.80 14.96
CA ALA A 390 14.90 12.66 15.87
C ALA A 390 13.55 11.93 15.94
N GLY A 391 13.51 10.68 15.47
CA GLY A 391 12.33 9.81 15.51
C GLY A 391 12.07 9.19 16.89
N GLY A 392 11.30 8.08 16.91
CA GLY A 392 11.00 7.35 18.15
C GLY A 392 12.25 6.78 18.83
N MET A 393 12.15 6.51 20.13
CA MET A 393 13.25 5.93 20.92
C MET A 393 13.40 4.45 20.60
N VAL A 394 14.64 3.96 20.47
CA VAL A 394 14.92 2.52 20.44
C VAL A 394 16.06 2.24 21.40
N LEU A 395 15.77 1.47 22.46
CA LEU A 395 16.75 1.06 23.45
C LEU A 395 17.71 0.04 22.83
N LYS A 396 18.95 -0.03 23.33
CA LYS A 396 19.88 -1.07 22.89
C LYS A 396 19.41 -2.42 23.43
N PRO A 397 19.36 -3.48 22.60
CA PRO A 397 19.04 -4.81 23.10
C PRO A 397 20.15 -5.31 24.02
N LYS A 398 19.81 -6.13 25.01
CA LYS A 398 20.77 -6.98 25.71
C LYS A 398 21.04 -8.21 24.83
N PRO A 399 22.22 -8.35 24.20
CA PRO A 399 22.46 -9.45 23.26
C PRO A 399 22.40 -10.81 23.97
N GLY A 400 21.99 -11.84 23.23
CA GLY A 400 21.90 -13.21 23.73
C GLY A 400 20.48 -13.75 23.81
N ILE A 401 20.35 -14.94 24.42
CA ILE A 401 19.09 -15.66 24.56
C ILE A 401 18.43 -15.24 25.88
N HIS A 402 17.17 -14.85 25.81
CA HIS A 402 16.36 -14.49 26.96
C HIS A 402 15.12 -15.36 27.02
N GLU A 403 14.89 -16.00 28.17
CA GLU A 403 13.66 -16.76 28.40
C GLU A 403 12.54 -15.91 28.99
N ASN A 404 11.30 -16.32 28.75
CA ASN A 404 10.08 -15.76 29.33
C ASN A 404 10.02 -14.22 29.21
N VAL A 405 9.96 -13.71 27.98
CA VAL A 405 9.91 -12.27 27.70
C VAL A 405 8.52 -11.87 27.26
N CYS A 406 7.93 -10.90 27.92
CA CYS A 406 6.66 -10.29 27.56
C CYS A 406 6.89 -8.97 26.83
N VAL A 407 6.22 -8.81 25.70
CA VAL A 407 6.18 -7.56 24.93
C VAL A 407 4.97 -6.77 25.38
N LEU A 408 5.22 -5.62 26.00
CA LEU A 408 4.19 -4.64 26.32
C LEU A 408 4.13 -3.60 25.21
N ASP A 409 3.00 -3.54 24.51
CA ASP A 409 2.75 -2.61 23.40
C ASP A 409 1.87 -1.45 23.85
N PHE A 410 2.22 -0.23 23.41
CA PHE A 410 1.45 0.97 23.69
C PHE A 410 0.38 1.17 22.60
N LYS A 411 -0.88 0.92 22.96
CA LYS A 411 -2.01 0.96 22.02
C LYS A 411 -2.13 2.34 21.36
N SER A 412 -1.82 2.40 20.07
CA SER A 412 -1.92 3.62 19.25
C SER A 412 -1.26 4.83 19.93
N MET A 413 -0.04 4.63 20.45
CA MET A 413 0.69 5.62 21.24
C MET A 413 0.75 7.00 20.57
N TYR A 414 1.23 7.06 19.32
CA TYR A 414 1.40 8.32 18.60
C TYR A 414 0.07 9.05 18.32
N PRO A 415 -0.99 8.38 17.80
CA PRO A 415 -2.32 8.98 17.70
C PRO A 415 -2.83 9.54 19.04
N ASN A 416 -2.68 8.80 20.14
CA ASN A 416 -3.13 9.25 21.46
C ASN A 416 -2.34 10.47 21.95
N ILE A 417 -1.02 10.52 21.73
CA ILE A 417 -0.19 11.71 22.01
C ILE A 417 -0.69 12.93 21.22
N MET A 418 -0.97 12.75 19.93
CA MET A 418 -1.47 13.83 19.08
C MET A 418 -2.82 14.38 19.58
N ILE A 419 -3.73 13.50 20.02
CA ILE A 419 -5.02 13.88 20.60
C ILE A 419 -4.84 14.60 21.94
N GLU A 420 -4.08 14.00 22.87
CA GLU A 420 -3.94 14.49 24.25
C GLU A 420 -3.22 15.85 24.29
N LYS A 421 -2.15 15.99 23.50
CA LYS A 421 -1.34 17.22 23.45
C LYS A 421 -1.81 18.20 22.37
N ASN A 422 -2.91 17.88 21.68
CA ASN A 422 -3.50 18.67 20.61
C ASN A 422 -2.47 19.03 19.51
N ILE A 423 -1.65 18.06 19.09
CA ILE A 423 -0.58 18.28 18.12
C ILE A 423 -1.16 18.22 16.71
N SER A 424 -1.18 19.36 16.04
CA SER A 424 -1.72 19.50 14.68
C SER A 424 -1.06 20.70 13.97
N PRO A 425 -1.00 20.74 12.63
CA PRO A 425 -0.41 21.87 11.90
C PRO A 425 -1.08 23.22 12.22
N ASP A 426 -2.38 23.19 12.41
CA ASP A 426 -3.26 24.31 12.77
C ASP A 426 -3.19 24.71 14.24
N THR A 427 -2.65 23.87 15.13
CA THR A 427 -2.48 24.24 16.56
C THR A 427 -1.04 24.66 16.88
N TYR A 428 -0.10 24.46 15.97
CA TYR A 428 1.29 24.86 16.13
C TYR A 428 1.42 26.38 16.24
N VAL A 429 2.14 26.85 17.28
CA VAL A 429 2.42 28.26 17.52
C VAL A 429 3.89 28.55 17.18
N PRO A 430 4.18 29.25 16.06
CA PRO A 430 5.54 29.63 15.71
C PRO A 430 6.21 30.46 16.81
N PRO A 431 7.55 30.41 16.95
CA PRO A 431 8.28 31.22 17.92
C PRO A 431 8.07 32.74 17.74
N SER A 432 7.78 33.19 16.52
CA SER A 432 7.52 34.60 16.19
C SER A 432 6.17 35.12 16.69
N LYS A 433 5.23 34.24 17.08
CA LYS A 433 3.92 34.64 17.61
C LYS A 433 3.93 34.66 19.15
N PRO A 434 3.25 35.66 19.77
CA PRO A 434 3.08 35.69 21.23
C PRO A 434 2.36 34.41 21.71
N GLU A 435 2.51 34.11 22.99
CA GLU A 435 1.76 33.00 23.58
C GLU A 435 0.25 33.32 23.54
N PRO A 436 -0.58 32.44 22.98
CA PRO A 436 -2.02 32.67 22.91
C PRO A 436 -2.67 32.48 24.28
N ASP A 437 -3.80 33.16 24.50
CA ASP A 437 -4.60 33.06 25.74
C ASP A 437 -5.01 31.63 26.09
N SER A 438 -5.14 30.75 25.08
CA SER A 438 -5.59 29.36 25.20
C SER A 438 -4.66 28.43 26.02
N ARG A 439 -3.56 28.93 26.59
CA ARG A 439 -2.42 28.13 27.10
C ARG A 439 -1.83 27.22 26.02
N VAL A 440 -0.58 26.80 26.20
CA VAL A 440 0.09 25.89 25.26
C VAL A 440 0.56 24.60 25.93
N ASN A 441 0.67 23.55 25.13
CA ASN A 441 1.46 22.37 25.42
C ASN A 441 2.85 22.56 24.81
N VAL A 442 3.89 22.40 25.63
CA VAL A 442 5.28 22.52 25.20
C VAL A 442 5.86 21.12 25.02
N ALA A 443 6.38 20.82 23.83
CA ALA A 443 7.02 19.55 23.54
C ALA A 443 8.34 19.41 24.32
N PRO A 444 8.59 18.25 24.97
CA PRO A 444 9.86 18.00 25.64
C PRO A 444 11.00 17.98 24.62
N GLU A 445 12.23 18.25 25.06
CA GLU A 445 13.47 18.25 24.25
C GLU A 445 13.56 19.34 23.16
N VAL A 446 12.45 19.66 22.48
CA VAL A 446 12.42 20.51 21.27
C VAL A 446 11.68 21.83 21.46
N GLY A 447 10.90 21.97 22.54
CA GLY A 447 10.30 23.26 22.94
C GLY A 447 9.17 23.78 22.03
N TYR A 448 8.73 23.03 21.02
CA TYR A 448 7.62 23.42 20.16
C TYR A 448 6.33 23.59 20.96
N ARG A 449 5.54 24.61 20.59
CA ARG A 449 4.32 24.99 21.30
C ARG A 449 3.08 24.67 20.47
N PHE A 450 2.07 24.09 21.11
CA PHE A 450 0.77 23.78 20.50
C PHE A 450 -0.36 24.32 21.37
N ARG A 451 -1.35 24.98 20.77
CA ARG A 451 -2.55 25.47 21.49
C ARG A 451 -3.27 24.30 22.16
N ARG A 452 -3.76 24.49 23.39
CA ARG A 452 -4.61 23.47 24.05
C ARG A 452 -6.01 23.43 23.47
N GLU A 453 -6.53 24.59 23.10
CA GLU A 453 -7.86 24.78 22.52
C GLU A 453 -7.82 25.85 21.42
N PRO A 454 -8.72 25.79 20.42
CA PRO A 454 -9.68 24.71 20.16
C PRO A 454 -9.00 23.38 19.71
N PRO A 455 -9.75 22.26 19.62
CA PRO A 455 -9.23 21.01 19.06
C PRO A 455 -8.70 21.21 17.64
N GLY A 456 -7.46 20.79 17.40
CA GLY A 456 -6.85 20.85 16.09
C GLY A 456 -7.41 19.81 15.12
N PHE A 457 -7.15 20.00 13.84
CA PHE A 457 -7.65 19.13 12.77
C PHE A 457 -7.31 17.64 13.01
N TYR A 458 -6.06 17.32 13.32
CA TYR A 458 -5.66 15.94 13.61
C TYR A 458 -6.34 15.37 14.86
N LYS A 459 -6.58 16.18 15.90
CA LYS A 459 -7.30 15.73 17.09
C LYS A 459 -8.73 15.32 16.74
N ILE A 460 -9.44 16.16 15.97
CA ILE A 460 -10.81 15.88 15.51
C ILE A 460 -10.86 14.56 14.75
N VAL A 461 -9.99 14.41 13.75
CA VAL A 461 -9.97 13.25 12.85
C VAL A 461 -9.58 11.96 13.58
N LEU A 462 -8.55 11.99 14.42
CA LEU A 462 -8.08 10.81 15.14
C LEU A 462 -9.06 10.37 16.22
N THR A 463 -9.71 11.31 16.93
CA THR A 463 -10.78 10.98 17.87
C THR A 463 -11.92 10.26 17.16
N LYS A 464 -12.36 10.76 15.99
CA LYS A 464 -13.40 10.10 15.18
C LYS A 464 -13.02 8.66 14.80
N LEU A 465 -11.80 8.43 14.32
CA LEU A 465 -11.32 7.09 13.96
C LEU A 465 -11.28 6.13 15.16
N ILE A 466 -10.74 6.58 16.29
CA ILE A 466 -10.63 5.74 17.50
C ILE A 466 -12.03 5.39 18.04
N SER A 467 -12.93 6.37 18.14
CA SER A 467 -14.31 6.15 18.58
C SER A 467 -15.05 5.16 17.66
N ALA A 468 -14.99 5.36 16.35
CA ALA A 468 -15.62 4.46 15.38
C ALA A 468 -15.10 3.02 15.53
N ARG A 469 -13.79 2.85 15.74
CA ARG A 469 -13.19 1.52 15.94
C ARG A 469 -13.66 0.85 17.22
N ASP A 470 -13.77 1.61 18.30
CA ASP A 470 -14.21 1.08 19.59
C ASP A 470 -15.70 0.69 19.54
N GLU A 471 -16.55 1.46 18.86
CA GLU A 471 -17.95 1.13 18.59
C GLU A 471 -18.08 -0.17 17.78
N ILE A 472 -17.35 -0.29 16.66
CA ILE A 472 -17.34 -1.51 15.84
C ILE A 472 -16.97 -2.74 16.69
N ARG A 473 -15.94 -2.62 17.53
CA ARG A 473 -15.49 -3.71 18.42
C ARG A 473 -16.51 -4.09 19.47
N GLN A 474 -17.31 -3.13 19.96
CA GLN A 474 -18.41 -3.43 20.89
C GLN A 474 -19.53 -4.22 20.20
N ILE A 475 -19.84 -3.89 18.94
CA ILE A 475 -20.83 -4.62 18.13
C ILE A 475 -20.32 -6.03 17.83
N MET A 476 -19.06 -6.18 17.40
CA MET A 476 -18.46 -7.49 17.09
C MET A 476 -18.54 -8.52 18.22
N ARG A 477 -18.52 -8.09 19.49
CA ARG A 477 -18.65 -9.00 20.66
C ARG A 477 -20.03 -9.65 20.76
N LYS A 478 -21.03 -9.11 20.07
CA LYS A 478 -22.43 -9.56 20.07
C LYS A 478 -22.80 -10.34 18.81
N VAL A 479 -21.91 -10.42 17.84
CA VAL A 479 -22.13 -11.04 16.52
C VAL A 479 -21.37 -12.37 16.48
N ASP A 480 -21.95 -13.37 15.80
CA ASP A 480 -21.31 -14.67 15.58
C ASP A 480 -20.00 -14.50 14.78
N PRO A 481 -18.84 -14.94 15.31
CA PRO A 481 -17.55 -14.89 14.61
C PRO A 481 -17.52 -15.56 13.23
N SER A 482 -18.44 -16.49 12.94
CA SER A 482 -18.53 -17.17 11.65
C SER A 482 -19.38 -16.43 10.60
N SER A 483 -20.17 -15.44 11.03
CA SER A 483 -21.09 -14.71 10.16
C SER A 483 -20.39 -13.71 9.22
N LEU A 484 -21.06 -13.39 8.11
CA LEU A 484 -20.61 -12.34 7.19
C LEU A 484 -20.52 -10.97 7.88
N ASP A 485 -21.46 -10.68 8.78
CA ASP A 485 -21.48 -9.43 9.56
C ASP A 485 -20.21 -9.28 10.40
N TYR A 486 -19.75 -10.36 11.03
CA TYR A 486 -18.48 -10.32 11.78
C TYR A 486 -17.29 -10.06 10.86
N GLN A 487 -17.25 -10.71 9.70
CA GLN A 487 -16.17 -10.50 8.71
C GLN A 487 -16.12 -9.05 8.21
N LEU A 488 -17.29 -8.45 7.92
CA LEU A 488 -17.42 -7.03 7.55
C LEU A 488 -16.95 -6.11 8.68
N LEU A 489 -17.39 -6.35 9.91
CA LEU A 489 -16.99 -5.54 11.07
C LEU A 489 -15.50 -5.68 11.39
N ASP A 490 -14.94 -6.89 11.25
CA ASP A 490 -13.50 -7.12 11.43
C ASP A 490 -12.67 -6.41 10.34
N ALA A 491 -13.11 -6.47 9.09
CA ALA A 491 -12.51 -5.72 7.99
C ALA A 491 -12.55 -4.21 8.26
N ARG A 492 -13.68 -3.67 8.71
CA ARG A 492 -13.83 -2.25 9.10
C ARG A 492 -12.86 -1.85 10.20
N GLN A 493 -12.81 -2.58 11.31
CA GLN A 493 -11.92 -2.22 12.41
C GLN A 493 -10.44 -2.33 12.03
N LYS A 494 -10.08 -3.27 11.14
CA LYS A 494 -8.73 -3.39 10.56
C LYS A 494 -8.40 -2.18 9.68
N ALA A 495 -9.29 -1.79 8.77
CA ALA A 495 -9.12 -0.60 7.92
C ALA A 495 -8.93 0.68 8.76
N VAL A 496 -9.77 0.87 9.76
CA VAL A 496 -9.66 2.00 10.70
C VAL A 496 -8.31 1.96 11.44
N LYS A 497 -7.88 0.78 11.91
CA LYS A 497 -6.57 0.60 12.57
C LYS A 497 -5.42 1.06 11.67
N VAL A 498 -5.41 0.64 10.41
CA VAL A 498 -4.35 0.96 9.45
C VAL A 498 -4.25 2.46 9.24
N ILE A 499 -5.36 3.14 8.94
CA ILE A 499 -5.36 4.60 8.72
C ILE A 499 -4.99 5.36 10.01
N THR A 500 -5.49 4.92 11.17
CA THR A 500 -5.17 5.55 12.47
C THR A 500 -3.69 5.47 12.78
N ASN A 501 -3.08 4.28 12.65
CA ASN A 501 -1.66 4.09 12.97
C ASN A 501 -0.74 4.79 11.96
N ALA A 502 -1.18 4.90 10.70
CA ALA A 502 -0.42 5.59 9.66
C ALA A 502 -0.36 7.11 9.82
N ALA A 503 -1.28 7.71 10.58
CA ALA A 503 -1.39 9.16 10.73
C ALA A 503 -0.09 9.83 11.22
N TYR A 504 0.61 9.22 12.18
CA TYR A 504 1.90 9.75 12.63
C TYR A 504 2.97 9.67 11.53
N GLY A 505 3.08 8.52 10.85
CA GLY A 505 4.00 8.36 9.72
C GLY A 505 3.73 9.37 8.60
N TYR A 506 2.46 9.67 8.35
CA TYR A 506 2.03 10.71 7.41
C TYR A 506 2.53 12.11 7.83
N THR A 507 2.51 12.46 9.13
CA THR A 507 3.05 13.76 9.59
C THR A 507 4.56 13.92 9.34
N GLY A 508 5.31 12.82 9.27
CA GLY A 508 6.74 12.80 8.97
C GLY A 508 7.06 12.70 7.47
N TRP A 509 6.05 12.46 6.62
CA TRP A 509 6.22 12.41 5.18
C TRP A 509 6.30 13.82 4.60
N ILE A 510 7.46 14.18 4.08
CA ILE A 510 7.71 15.53 3.54
C ILE A 510 6.79 15.91 2.39
N GLY A 511 6.33 14.92 1.61
CA GLY A 511 5.38 15.14 0.52
C GLY A 511 3.91 15.22 0.95
N ALA A 512 3.59 15.15 2.24
CA ALA A 512 2.23 15.27 2.75
C ALA A 512 1.74 16.73 2.69
N ARG A 513 0.46 16.95 2.32
CA ARG A 513 -0.15 18.30 2.28
C ARG A 513 -0.14 19.01 3.64
N TRP A 514 -0.35 18.26 4.71
CA TRP A 514 -0.35 18.77 6.08
C TRP A 514 0.99 18.56 6.79
N PHE A 515 2.08 18.39 6.04
CA PHE A 515 3.43 18.26 6.60
C PHE A 515 3.86 19.55 7.31
N ARG A 516 4.25 19.42 8.59
CA ARG A 516 5.03 20.43 9.32
C ARG A 516 6.04 19.71 10.21
N LYS A 517 7.33 19.95 10.00
CA LYS A 517 8.40 19.34 10.82
C LYS A 517 8.15 19.45 12.33
N PRO A 518 7.74 20.60 12.89
CA PRO A 518 7.46 20.71 14.33
C PRO A 518 6.40 19.74 14.84
N VAL A 519 5.41 19.38 14.03
CA VAL A 519 4.36 18.42 14.40
C VAL A 519 4.98 17.03 14.56
N ALA A 520 5.67 16.53 13.53
CA ALA A 520 6.27 15.20 13.55
C ALA A 520 7.33 15.04 14.65
N GLU A 521 8.20 16.04 14.78
CA GLU A 521 9.28 16.03 15.76
C GLU A 521 8.78 16.17 17.21
N ALA A 522 7.74 16.99 17.44
CA ALA A 522 7.10 17.09 18.76
C ALA A 522 6.41 15.79 19.19
N THR A 523 5.67 15.13 18.27
CA THR A 523 5.03 13.86 18.58
C THR A 523 6.08 12.80 18.94
N ALA A 524 7.19 12.74 18.18
CA ALA A 524 8.31 11.86 18.50
C ALA A 524 8.92 12.15 19.87
N ALA A 525 9.15 13.43 20.21
CA ALA A 525 9.74 13.83 21.47
C ALA A 525 8.86 13.46 22.69
N TRP A 526 7.55 13.67 22.59
CA TRP A 526 6.61 13.19 23.60
C TRP A 526 6.64 11.66 23.73
N GLY A 527 6.70 10.95 22.60
CA GLY A 527 6.87 9.49 22.57
C GLY A 527 8.12 9.04 23.33
N ARG A 528 9.28 9.64 23.04
CA ARG A 528 10.54 9.35 23.75
C ARG A 528 10.41 9.60 25.25
N SER A 529 9.86 10.75 25.64
CA SER A 529 9.68 11.10 27.06
C SER A 529 8.80 10.08 27.79
N MET A 530 7.70 9.65 27.17
CA MET A 530 6.77 8.67 27.74
C MET A 530 7.38 7.26 27.85
N ILE A 531 8.15 6.82 26.86
CA ILE A 531 8.91 5.55 26.94
C ILE A 531 9.93 5.62 28.09
N MET A 532 10.67 6.73 28.21
CA MET A 532 11.67 6.87 29.29
C MET A 532 11.03 6.82 30.69
N LYS A 533 9.90 7.50 30.89
CA LYS A 533 9.14 7.41 32.15
C LYS A 533 8.63 5.99 32.42
N SER A 534 8.22 5.28 31.38
CA SER A 534 7.78 3.87 31.51
C SER A 534 8.94 2.95 31.89
N VAL A 535 10.14 3.21 31.36
CA VAL A 535 11.39 2.53 31.74
C VAL A 535 11.75 2.81 33.20
N GLU A 536 11.56 4.05 33.68
CA GLU A 536 11.77 4.41 35.09
C GLU A 536 10.81 3.63 36.01
N ILE A 537 9.51 3.60 35.69
CA ILE A 537 8.52 2.82 36.44
C ILE A 537 8.88 1.33 36.48
N ALA A 538 9.32 0.75 35.36
CA ALA A 538 9.75 -0.65 35.33
C ALA A 538 10.95 -0.91 36.24
N LYS A 539 11.95 -0.01 36.25
CA LYS A 539 13.11 -0.11 37.13
C LYS A 539 12.72 -0.02 38.61
N GLU A 540 11.82 0.89 38.98
CA GLU A 540 11.30 1.01 40.35
C GLU A 540 10.62 -0.28 40.84
N LEU A 541 9.92 -0.98 39.95
CA LEU A 541 9.27 -2.26 40.24
C LEU A 541 10.23 -3.45 40.22
N GLY A 542 11.50 -3.24 39.87
CA GLY A 542 12.48 -4.32 39.71
C GLY A 542 12.14 -5.26 38.56
N LEU A 543 11.57 -4.72 37.48
CA LEU A 543 11.35 -5.43 36.21
C LEU A 543 12.58 -5.30 35.32
N ASP A 544 13.06 -6.42 34.76
CA ASP A 544 14.21 -6.41 33.85
C ASP A 544 13.78 -6.15 32.41
N ILE A 545 14.25 -5.05 31.83
CA ILE A 545 14.00 -4.68 30.43
C ILE A 545 15.15 -5.22 29.57
N VAL A 546 14.82 -6.08 28.61
CA VAL A 546 15.79 -6.69 27.69
C VAL A 546 15.93 -5.90 26.39
N TYR A 547 14.87 -5.20 25.98
CA TYR A 547 14.83 -4.37 24.77
C TYR A 547 13.66 -3.37 24.85
N GLY A 548 13.69 -2.34 24.02
CA GLY A 548 12.57 -1.41 23.82
C GLY A 548 12.60 -0.86 22.40
N ASP A 549 11.48 -0.97 21.71
CA ASP A 549 11.28 -0.34 20.40
C ASP A 549 10.54 1.01 20.55
N THR A 550 10.13 1.60 19.44
CA THR A 550 9.50 2.91 19.33
C THR A 550 8.20 3.08 20.13
N ASP A 551 7.52 1.98 20.41
CA ASP A 551 6.16 1.90 20.96
C ASP A 551 5.93 0.58 21.72
N SER A 552 7.01 -0.11 22.10
CA SER A 552 6.91 -1.34 22.90
C SER A 552 8.12 -1.56 23.80
N LEU A 553 7.90 -2.26 24.92
CA LEU A 553 8.93 -2.66 25.88
C LEU A 553 8.97 -4.17 26.03
N PHE A 554 10.17 -4.75 25.98
CA PHE A 554 10.41 -6.18 26.14
C PHE A 554 10.94 -6.41 27.54
N ILE A 555 10.14 -7.08 28.35
CA ILE A 555 10.37 -7.19 29.80
C ILE A 555 10.33 -8.66 30.20
N LYS A 556 11.19 -9.06 31.13
CA LYS A 556 11.08 -10.39 31.76
C LYS A 556 9.69 -10.57 32.37
N TYR A 557 9.07 -11.70 32.08
CA TYR A 557 7.69 -11.97 32.43
C TYR A 557 7.55 -12.20 33.94
N ASP A 558 6.94 -11.22 34.61
CA ASP A 558 6.49 -11.28 35.99
C ASP A 558 5.05 -10.71 36.03
N PRO A 559 4.01 -11.57 36.06
CA PRO A 559 2.63 -11.14 35.90
C PRO A 559 2.19 -10.05 36.90
N GLN A 560 2.57 -10.19 38.17
CA GLN A 560 2.13 -9.28 39.24
C GLN A 560 2.77 -7.90 39.09
N LYS A 561 4.06 -7.86 38.78
CA LYS A 561 4.77 -6.60 38.54
C LYS A 561 4.33 -5.94 37.23
N ILE A 562 4.09 -6.73 36.18
CA ILE A 562 3.58 -6.23 34.90
C ILE A 562 2.21 -5.59 35.08
N GLU A 563 1.28 -6.23 35.79
CA GLU A 563 -0.04 -5.65 36.07
C GLU A 563 0.08 -4.33 36.86
N THR A 564 0.98 -4.29 37.85
CA THR A 564 1.27 -3.06 38.62
C THR A 564 1.85 -1.96 37.73
N MET A 565 2.76 -2.30 36.82
CA MET A 565 3.35 -1.37 35.84
C MET A 565 2.29 -0.81 34.90
N ILE A 566 1.42 -1.66 34.34
CA ILE A 566 0.32 -1.27 33.45
C ILE A 566 -0.59 -0.26 34.15
N ARG A 567 -0.95 -0.52 35.41
CA ARG A 567 -1.77 0.41 36.21
C ARG A 567 -1.07 1.75 36.42
N ARG A 568 0.20 1.76 36.86
CA ARG A 568 0.96 3.01 37.08
C ARG A 568 1.12 3.83 35.80
N ILE A 569 1.40 3.19 34.67
CA ILE A 569 1.51 3.86 33.37
C ILE A 569 0.18 4.52 32.98
N ARG A 570 -0.94 3.80 33.18
CA ARG A 570 -2.27 4.35 32.91
C ARG A 570 -2.58 5.57 33.78
N GLU A 571 -2.34 5.47 35.08
CA GLU A 571 -2.64 6.53 36.06
C GLU A 571 -1.73 7.76 35.91
N GLN A 572 -0.43 7.55 35.68
CA GLN A 572 0.56 8.64 35.67
C GLN A 572 0.80 9.24 34.29
N LEU A 573 0.71 8.44 33.22
CA LEU A 573 1.04 8.85 31.86
C LEU A 573 -0.18 8.93 30.94
N GLY A 574 -1.35 8.45 31.38
CA GLY A 574 -2.57 8.43 30.56
C GLY A 574 -2.50 7.47 29.37
N LEU A 575 -1.53 6.55 29.35
CA LEU A 575 -1.29 5.63 28.24
C LEU A 575 -1.93 4.27 28.49
N GLU A 576 -2.56 3.72 27.45
CA GLU A 576 -3.05 2.36 27.46
C GLU A 576 -1.97 1.41 26.92
N ILE A 577 -1.40 0.62 27.82
CA ILE A 577 -0.39 -0.41 27.52
C ILE A 577 -0.97 -1.80 27.78
N ARG A 578 -0.64 -2.78 26.93
CA ARG A 578 -1.15 -4.15 27.04
C ARG A 578 -0.07 -5.18 26.68
N PRO A 579 -0.08 -6.38 27.28
CA PRO A 579 0.70 -7.50 26.77
C PRO A 579 0.23 -7.86 25.36
N GLU A 580 1.13 -7.77 24.38
CA GLU A 580 0.85 -8.16 22.99
C GLU A 580 1.21 -9.61 22.75
N LYS A 581 2.41 -10.02 23.18
CA LYS A 581 2.94 -11.36 22.98
C LYS A 581 3.94 -11.75 24.06
N THR A 582 4.06 -13.05 24.29
CA THR A 582 5.01 -13.62 25.24
C THR A 582 5.87 -14.64 24.52
N TYR A 583 7.18 -14.46 24.57
CA TYR A 583 8.14 -15.40 24.02
C TYR A 583 8.63 -16.37 25.08
N ARG A 584 8.63 -17.67 24.73
CA ARG A 584 9.29 -18.69 25.55
C ARG A 584 10.80 -18.43 25.59
N ARG A 585 11.39 -18.18 24.42
CA ARG A 585 12.79 -17.76 24.24
C ARG A 585 12.86 -16.71 23.14
N ILE A 586 13.72 -15.73 23.30
CA ILE A 586 14.02 -14.73 22.27
C ILE A 586 15.52 -14.53 22.18
N LEU A 587 16.05 -14.56 20.95
CA LEU A 587 17.44 -14.26 20.65
C LEU A 587 17.54 -12.81 20.15
N PHE A 588 18.26 -11.99 20.90
CA PHE A 588 18.66 -10.66 20.46
C PHE A 588 20.08 -10.67 19.91
N THR A 589 20.26 -10.07 18.74
CA THR A 589 21.59 -9.70 18.26
C THR A 589 22.04 -8.38 18.89
N GLU A 590 23.25 -7.91 18.56
CA GLU A 590 23.73 -6.58 18.99
C GLU A 590 23.01 -5.42 18.27
N ALA A 591 22.38 -5.70 17.12
CA ALA A 591 21.72 -4.70 16.30
C ALA A 591 20.28 -4.47 16.74
N LYS A 592 19.86 -3.20 16.71
CA LYS A 592 18.46 -2.81 16.92
C LYS A 592 17.56 -3.42 15.83
N LYS A 593 16.33 -3.80 16.18
CA LYS A 593 15.34 -4.42 15.28
C LYS A 593 15.85 -5.69 14.55
N ARG A 594 16.72 -6.46 15.20
CA ARG A 594 17.25 -7.74 14.69
C ARG A 594 17.17 -8.82 15.78
N TYR A 595 16.07 -9.57 15.78
CA TYR A 595 15.79 -10.63 16.77
C TYR A 595 14.90 -11.74 16.19
N CYS A 596 14.91 -12.89 16.86
CA CYS A 596 13.98 -13.99 16.59
C CYS A 596 13.39 -14.51 17.91
N GLY A 597 12.08 -14.61 18.00
CA GLY A 597 11.37 -15.09 19.19
C GLY A 597 10.59 -16.38 18.93
N LEU A 598 10.67 -17.33 19.86
CA LEU A 598 9.82 -18.52 19.90
C LEU A 598 8.52 -18.21 20.64
N LEU A 599 7.41 -18.29 19.91
CA LEU A 599 6.07 -18.12 20.44
C LEU A 599 5.56 -19.38 21.18
N PRO A 600 4.51 -19.26 22.01
CA PRO A 600 4.01 -20.39 22.79
C PRO A 600 3.43 -21.53 21.94
N ASP A 601 3.02 -21.24 20.71
CA ASP A 601 2.50 -22.21 19.72
C ASP A 601 3.61 -22.97 18.98
N GLY A 602 4.89 -22.61 19.20
CA GLY A 602 6.04 -23.23 18.55
C GLY A 602 6.50 -22.53 17.27
N SER A 603 5.83 -21.46 16.84
CA SER A 603 6.23 -20.67 15.68
C SER A 603 7.37 -19.69 16.01
N LEU A 604 8.15 -19.31 14.98
CA LEU A 604 9.24 -18.34 15.10
C LEU A 604 8.82 -16.98 14.54
N ASP A 605 8.92 -15.93 15.35
CA ASP A 605 8.75 -14.53 14.93
C ASP A 605 10.11 -13.93 14.58
N ASN A 606 10.38 -13.75 13.27
CA ASN A 606 11.63 -13.24 12.73
C ASN A 606 11.53 -11.75 12.39
N VAL A 607 12.35 -10.92 13.05
CA VAL A 607 12.37 -9.47 12.85
C VAL A 607 13.76 -9.01 12.38
N GLY A 608 13.84 -8.53 11.13
CA GLY A 608 15.04 -7.90 10.56
C GLY A 608 16.24 -8.82 10.29
N LEU A 609 16.07 -10.13 10.42
CA LEU A 609 17.10 -11.14 10.11
C LEU A 609 17.17 -11.46 8.60
N GLU A 610 18.27 -12.06 8.14
CA GLU A 610 18.52 -12.41 6.73
C GLU A 610 17.46 -13.35 6.13
N VAL A 611 16.83 -14.20 6.96
CA VAL A 611 15.78 -15.16 6.56
C VAL A 611 14.61 -14.46 5.86
N VAL A 612 14.32 -13.21 6.22
CA VAL A 612 13.23 -12.42 5.63
C VAL A 612 13.69 -11.50 4.49
N ARG A 613 14.98 -11.51 4.12
CA ARG A 613 15.52 -10.63 3.07
C ARG A 613 15.45 -11.28 1.71
N GLY A 614 15.02 -10.54 0.69
CA GLY A 614 14.95 -11.03 -0.69
C GLY A 614 16.31 -11.24 -1.36
N ASP A 615 17.35 -10.52 -0.92
CA ASP A 615 18.65 -10.40 -1.61
C ASP A 615 19.71 -11.43 -1.20
N TRP A 616 19.29 -12.52 -0.54
CA TRP A 616 20.15 -13.63 -0.12
C TRP A 616 19.78 -14.92 -0.87
N ALA A 617 20.76 -15.81 -1.05
CA ALA A 617 20.52 -17.14 -1.61
C ALA A 617 19.59 -17.96 -0.70
N ASN A 618 18.77 -18.83 -1.28
CA ASN A 618 17.81 -19.63 -0.52
C ASN A 618 18.51 -20.52 0.52
N VAL A 619 19.66 -21.09 0.18
CA VAL A 619 20.47 -21.90 1.10
C VAL A 619 20.80 -21.11 2.38
N ALA A 620 21.13 -19.83 2.28
CA ALA A 620 21.49 -19.02 3.44
C ALA A 620 20.28 -18.71 4.33
N LYS A 621 19.11 -18.46 3.71
CA LYS A 621 17.86 -18.23 4.44
C LYS A 621 17.44 -19.49 5.20
N ALA A 622 17.38 -20.63 4.49
CA ALA A 622 17.03 -21.92 5.08
C ALA A 622 18.01 -22.34 6.18
N THR A 623 19.30 -22.06 6.00
CA THR A 623 20.32 -22.29 7.04
C THR A 623 20.05 -21.45 8.28
N GLN A 624 19.82 -20.14 8.12
CA GLN A 624 19.56 -19.26 9.25
C GLN A 624 18.27 -19.67 9.97
N GLU A 625 17.21 -19.99 9.24
CA GLU A 625 15.94 -20.48 9.79
C GLU A 625 16.16 -21.73 10.63
N HIS A 626 16.83 -22.75 10.10
CA HIS A 626 17.06 -24.00 10.82
C HIS A 626 17.98 -23.83 12.04
N VAL A 627 19.01 -22.97 11.95
CA VAL A 627 19.84 -22.61 13.11
C VAL A 627 19.00 -21.95 14.20
N LEU A 628 18.09 -21.04 13.84
CA LEU A 628 17.18 -20.40 14.79
C LEU A 628 16.23 -21.43 15.43
N GLU A 629 15.75 -22.40 14.67
CA GLU A 629 14.96 -23.51 15.22
C GLU A 629 15.73 -24.33 16.25
N LEU A 630 16.95 -24.75 15.93
CA LEU A 630 17.79 -25.54 16.84
C LEU A 630 18.11 -24.77 18.14
N ILE A 631 18.40 -23.48 18.02
CA ILE A 631 18.70 -22.62 19.18
C ILE A 631 17.43 -22.35 19.99
N LEU A 632 16.34 -21.93 19.34
CA LEU A 632 15.17 -21.42 20.05
C LEU A 632 14.19 -22.51 20.45
N LYS A 633 14.01 -23.58 19.66
CA LYS A 633 13.13 -24.71 19.98
C LYS A 633 13.88 -25.76 20.81
N GLU A 634 15.03 -26.23 20.34
CA GLU A 634 15.77 -27.32 20.98
C GLU A 634 16.76 -26.89 22.07
N ASN A 635 17.05 -25.59 22.19
CA ASN A 635 17.99 -25.04 23.16
C ASN A 635 19.41 -25.62 23.04
N SER A 636 19.87 -25.94 21.82
CA SER A 636 21.20 -26.51 21.60
C SER A 636 22.00 -25.72 20.56
N VAL A 637 23.05 -25.07 21.03
CA VAL A 637 24.04 -24.41 20.18
C VAL A 637 24.91 -25.44 19.48
N GLU A 638 25.18 -26.57 20.14
CA GLU A 638 26.00 -27.67 19.64
C GLU A 638 25.38 -28.28 18.38
N LYS A 639 24.08 -28.60 18.41
CA LYS A 639 23.36 -29.11 17.24
C LYS A 639 23.37 -28.12 16.08
N ALA A 640 23.21 -26.82 16.37
CA ALA A 640 23.30 -25.78 15.34
C ALA A 640 24.69 -25.75 14.68
N VAL A 641 25.76 -25.88 15.48
CA VAL A 641 27.13 -25.97 14.97
C VAL A 641 27.34 -27.24 14.14
N GLU A 642 26.84 -28.39 14.59
CA GLU A 642 26.93 -29.66 13.86
C GLU A 642 26.18 -29.62 12.52
N PHE A 643 24.97 -29.06 12.51
CA PHE A 643 24.18 -28.85 11.31
C PHE A 643 24.95 -28.00 10.29
N VAL A 644 25.46 -26.84 10.70
CA VAL A 644 26.21 -25.95 9.80
C VAL A 644 27.47 -26.64 9.28
N LYS A 645 28.17 -27.43 10.10
CA LYS A 645 29.31 -28.24 9.65
C LYS A 645 28.91 -29.28 8.60
N SER A 646 27.79 -29.97 8.79
CA SER A 646 27.27 -30.93 7.81
C SER A 646 26.90 -30.24 6.50
N LEU A 647 26.17 -29.11 6.57
CA LEU A 647 25.80 -28.35 5.39
C LEU A 647 27.04 -27.85 4.61
N ILE A 648 28.09 -27.41 5.30
CA ILE A 648 29.35 -27.02 4.66
C ILE A 648 29.99 -28.21 3.92
N ARG A 649 29.92 -29.42 4.48
CA ARG A 649 30.37 -30.63 3.79
C ARG A 649 29.49 -30.93 2.57
N ASP A 650 28.18 -30.89 2.72
CA ASP A 650 27.23 -31.17 1.64
C ASP A 650 27.37 -30.15 0.49
N LEU A 651 27.66 -28.89 0.81
CA LEU A 651 27.96 -27.85 -0.17
C LEU A 651 29.26 -28.16 -0.94
N ARG A 652 30.33 -28.58 -0.23
CA ARG A 652 31.60 -28.99 -0.86
C ARG A 652 31.45 -30.24 -1.74
N GLU A 653 30.54 -31.13 -1.37
CA GLU A 653 30.22 -32.35 -2.10
C GLU A 653 29.17 -32.13 -3.21
N HIS A 654 28.75 -30.89 -3.46
CA HIS A 654 27.74 -30.52 -4.46
C HIS A 654 26.38 -31.21 -4.27
N LYS A 655 26.00 -31.51 -3.01
CA LYS A 655 24.73 -32.15 -2.66
C LYS A 655 23.59 -31.15 -2.43
N VAL A 656 23.89 -29.88 -2.16
CA VAL A 656 22.88 -28.82 -2.04
C VAL A 656 22.30 -28.53 -3.43
N PRO A 657 20.98 -28.39 -3.63
CA PRO A 657 20.44 -28.08 -4.96
C PRO A 657 21.03 -26.78 -5.53
N TYR A 658 21.48 -26.80 -6.79
CA TYR A 658 22.07 -25.63 -7.47
C TYR A 658 21.17 -24.39 -7.40
N ARG A 659 19.86 -24.58 -7.55
CA ARG A 659 18.85 -23.52 -7.44
C ARG A 659 18.91 -22.75 -6.13
N ASP A 660 19.29 -23.41 -5.03
CA ASP A 660 19.34 -22.79 -3.71
C ASP A 660 20.56 -21.88 -3.53
N LEU A 661 21.53 -21.97 -4.43
CA LEU A 661 22.74 -21.15 -4.47
C LEU A 661 22.56 -19.87 -5.28
N ILE A 662 21.44 -19.74 -6.02
CA ILE A 662 21.16 -18.57 -6.85
C ILE A 662 20.88 -17.36 -5.96
N ILE A 663 21.58 -16.26 -6.24
CA ILE A 663 21.35 -14.97 -5.63
C ILE A 663 20.55 -14.12 -6.59
N TRP A 664 19.38 -13.66 -6.15
CA TRP A 664 18.51 -12.79 -6.91
C TRP A 664 18.68 -11.34 -6.45
N LYS A 665 18.76 -10.42 -7.42
CA LYS A 665 18.83 -9.00 -7.11
C LYS A 665 18.15 -8.15 -8.17
N THR A 666 17.33 -7.21 -7.70
CA THR A 666 16.64 -6.25 -8.57
C THR A 666 17.58 -5.14 -9.03
N LEU A 667 17.49 -4.79 -10.31
CA LEU A 667 18.11 -3.59 -10.87
C LEU A 667 17.31 -2.35 -10.44
N THR A 668 17.92 -1.48 -9.63
CA THR A 668 17.30 -0.26 -9.10
C THR A 668 17.56 0.97 -9.96
N ARG A 669 18.35 0.83 -11.02
CA ARG A 669 18.70 1.88 -11.97
C ARG A 669 19.19 1.24 -13.28
N PRO A 670 19.24 1.98 -14.39
CA PRO A 670 19.80 1.45 -15.63
C PRO A 670 21.22 0.95 -15.40
N VAL A 671 21.59 -0.16 -16.07
CA VAL A 671 22.88 -0.85 -15.87
C VAL A 671 24.06 0.10 -16.02
N GLU A 672 23.94 1.09 -16.91
CA GLU A 672 24.95 2.11 -17.24
C GLU A 672 25.09 3.18 -16.13
N LYS A 673 24.06 3.37 -15.28
CA LYS A 673 24.06 4.36 -14.19
C LYS A 673 24.63 3.81 -12.87
N TYR A 674 25.03 2.54 -12.83
CA TYR A 674 25.72 1.96 -11.67
C TYR A 674 27.18 2.39 -11.65
N LYS A 675 27.56 3.15 -10.62
CA LYS A 675 28.95 3.60 -10.40
C LYS A 675 29.85 2.51 -9.80
N VAL A 676 29.25 1.53 -9.12
CA VAL A 676 29.96 0.46 -8.42
C VAL A 676 29.77 -0.84 -9.17
N ASN A 677 30.89 -1.53 -9.43
CA ASN A 677 30.86 -2.89 -9.95
C ASN A 677 30.42 -3.83 -8.82
N ALA A 678 29.21 -4.34 -8.96
CA ALA A 678 28.63 -5.31 -8.04
C ALA A 678 28.19 -6.54 -8.83
N PRO A 679 28.11 -7.74 -8.21
CA PRO A 679 27.82 -8.98 -8.92
C PRO A 679 26.56 -8.90 -9.82
N HIS A 680 25.42 -8.46 -9.26
CA HIS A 680 24.19 -8.24 -10.05
C HIS A 680 24.35 -7.28 -11.25
N VAL A 681 25.19 -6.24 -11.12
CA VAL A 681 25.42 -5.29 -12.23
C VAL A 681 26.27 -5.95 -13.32
N GLU A 682 27.29 -6.71 -12.95
CA GLU A 682 28.12 -7.41 -13.92
C GLU A 682 27.35 -8.55 -14.59
N THR A 683 26.53 -9.29 -13.85
CA THR A 683 25.54 -10.23 -14.40
C THR A 683 24.66 -9.54 -15.44
N ALA A 684 24.10 -8.38 -15.10
CA ALA A 684 23.26 -7.63 -16.03
C ALA A 684 24.03 -7.18 -17.28
N ARG A 685 25.31 -6.80 -17.16
CA ARG A 685 26.18 -6.48 -18.32
C ARG A 685 26.48 -7.71 -19.18
N ILE A 686 26.68 -8.88 -18.58
CA ILE A 686 26.88 -10.15 -19.31
C ILE A 686 25.61 -10.47 -20.09
N LEU A 687 24.44 -10.44 -19.41
CA LEU A 687 23.14 -10.67 -20.03
C LEU A 687 22.89 -9.65 -21.17
N LYS A 688 23.15 -8.35 -20.96
CA LYS A 688 23.05 -7.33 -22.03
C LYS A 688 23.93 -7.62 -23.23
N ARG A 689 25.18 -8.07 -23.02
CA ARG A 689 26.08 -8.49 -24.11
C ARG A 689 25.56 -9.71 -24.88
N LEU A 690 24.80 -10.58 -24.22
CA LEU A 690 24.12 -11.73 -24.83
C LEU A 690 22.78 -11.35 -25.49
N GLY A 691 22.47 -10.05 -25.59
CA GLY A 691 21.27 -9.53 -26.23
C GLY A 691 20.04 -9.48 -25.32
N TRP A 692 20.21 -9.62 -24.00
CA TRP A 692 19.10 -9.43 -23.06
C TRP A 692 18.88 -7.94 -22.82
N ASP A 693 17.68 -7.45 -23.06
CA ASP A 693 17.36 -6.05 -22.77
C ASP A 693 16.79 -5.91 -21.35
N LEU A 694 17.63 -5.42 -20.43
CA LEU A 694 17.33 -5.25 -19.02
C LEU A 694 16.99 -3.81 -18.66
N THR A 695 15.91 -3.64 -17.90
CA THR A 695 15.33 -2.38 -17.45
C THR A 695 15.37 -2.24 -15.92
N VAL A 696 14.97 -1.07 -15.42
CA VAL A 696 14.86 -0.81 -13.98
C VAL A 696 13.68 -1.57 -13.43
N GLY A 697 13.89 -2.41 -12.42
CA GLY A 697 12.88 -3.28 -11.83
C GLY A 697 13.11 -4.76 -12.13
N ASP A 698 13.85 -5.08 -13.19
CA ASP A 698 14.17 -6.47 -13.53
C ASP A 698 15.02 -7.14 -12.44
N GLN A 699 14.73 -8.41 -12.17
CA GLN A 699 15.56 -9.26 -11.30
C GLN A 699 16.59 -10.01 -12.13
N VAL A 700 17.84 -9.97 -11.67
CA VAL A 700 18.92 -10.77 -12.23
C VAL A 700 19.33 -11.84 -11.23
N GLY A 701 19.23 -13.10 -11.65
CA GLY A 701 19.72 -14.26 -10.92
C GLY A 701 21.16 -14.56 -11.29
N TYR A 702 22.02 -14.76 -10.30
CA TYR A 702 23.42 -15.09 -10.53
C TYR A 702 23.99 -16.00 -9.46
N VAL A 703 25.09 -16.65 -9.82
CA VAL A 703 25.94 -17.41 -8.89
C VAL A 703 27.35 -16.85 -8.90
N ILE A 704 28.07 -17.06 -7.80
CA ILE A 704 29.50 -16.74 -7.71
C ILE A 704 30.29 -17.98 -8.07
N THR A 705 31.19 -17.90 -9.03
CA THR A 705 32.02 -19.01 -9.50
C THR A 705 33.36 -19.08 -8.80
N GLN A 706 33.99 -20.25 -8.83
CA GLN A 706 35.35 -20.48 -8.38
C GLN A 706 36.35 -19.67 -9.21
N GLY A 707 37.40 -19.15 -8.58
CA GLY A 707 38.43 -18.35 -9.23
C GLY A 707 39.09 -17.32 -8.30
N SER A 708 40.07 -16.60 -8.83
CA SER A 708 40.71 -15.45 -8.17
C SER A 708 40.05 -14.13 -8.59
N GLY A 709 40.24 -13.07 -7.79
CA GLY A 709 39.69 -11.74 -8.06
C GLY A 709 38.48 -11.36 -7.19
N ARG A 710 37.92 -10.18 -7.47
CA ARG A 710 36.81 -9.61 -6.71
C ARG A 710 35.51 -10.36 -7.01
N LEU A 711 34.54 -10.34 -6.08
CA LEU A 711 33.28 -11.09 -6.23
C LEU A 711 32.53 -10.79 -7.53
N TYR A 712 32.53 -9.53 -7.99
CA TYR A 712 31.84 -9.17 -9.24
C TYR A 712 32.56 -9.69 -10.49
N GLU A 713 33.84 -10.08 -10.40
CA GLU A 713 34.62 -10.63 -11.52
C GLU A 713 34.39 -12.14 -11.68
N ARG A 714 33.88 -12.77 -10.62
CA ARG A 714 33.58 -14.21 -10.53
C ARG A 714 32.08 -14.46 -10.54
N VAL A 715 31.34 -13.69 -11.32
CA VAL A 715 29.88 -13.84 -11.40
C VAL A 715 29.49 -14.39 -12.75
N LYS A 716 28.52 -15.31 -12.75
CA LYS A 716 27.83 -15.74 -13.97
C LYS A 716 26.32 -15.65 -13.76
N PRO A 717 25.56 -15.25 -14.79
CA PRO A 717 24.13 -15.50 -14.80
C PRO A 717 23.88 -16.99 -14.54
N TYR A 718 22.94 -17.31 -13.65
CA TYR A 718 22.79 -18.68 -13.16
C TYR A 718 22.46 -19.66 -14.30
N ALA A 719 21.71 -19.22 -15.31
CA ALA A 719 21.39 -20.03 -16.49
C ALA A 719 22.63 -20.38 -17.36
N LEU A 720 23.75 -19.68 -17.16
CA LEU A 720 25.00 -19.87 -17.93
C LEU A 720 26.11 -20.51 -17.08
N ALA A 721 25.81 -20.88 -15.84
CA ALA A 721 26.75 -21.54 -14.95
C ALA A 721 26.27 -22.95 -14.66
N SER A 722 27.23 -23.85 -14.52
CA SER A 722 27.02 -25.17 -13.98
C SER A 722 27.35 -25.18 -12.48
N TYR A 723 26.81 -26.17 -11.77
CA TYR A 723 27.13 -26.32 -10.36
C TYR A 723 28.62 -26.58 -10.11
N LYS A 724 29.32 -27.26 -11.02
CA LYS A 724 30.78 -27.49 -10.90
C LYS A 724 31.60 -26.21 -10.92
N GLU A 725 31.04 -25.11 -11.41
CA GLU A 725 31.72 -23.82 -11.49
C GLU A 725 31.51 -22.97 -10.25
N VAL A 726 30.54 -23.29 -9.39
CA VAL A 726 30.21 -22.59 -8.13
C VAL A 726 31.06 -23.13 -6.99
#